data_AF-A0A2N0QAA1-F1
#
_entry.id   AF-A0A2N0QAA1-F1
#
_cell.length_a   1.000
_cell.length_b   1.000
_cell.length_c   1.000
_cell.angle_alpha   90.00
_cell.angle_beta   90.00
_cell.angle_gamma   90.00
#
_symmetry.space_group_name_H-M   'P 1'
#
loop_
_entity.id
_entity.type
_entity.pdbx_description
1 polymer ?
#
loop_
_entity_poly.entity_id
_entity_poly.type
_entity_poly.pdbx_seq_one_letter_code
_entity_poly.pdbx_strand_id
1 'polypeptide(L)'
;MASTAQKYITHRTSFDKKITLLALMCSQIIIINTKGLTRDIGDILEVSSWHLDALRHRQSKPRLHFVLRDMVDTIEAQEPAFKDIVDGLKKMFKQIPGCIDSLEDFMSVEQQDVHLLENAFCCYQDDFRPRVTNIGETENVNLPAEVFPAKISSLRQSLLKSALLHKNASEHFTNVQGFIPYMKTVWSKINTYGSFLHFESFKAIQAWYQMRNIVNIIKENKLPEFTSCAKNTINSYVKKIQVDYSKWTQIETEFRMELDSLTDNWKRNSLRYYSELVQEQFDANTVEEGKRLIYNMISEERREQDAQWMSLVREYKDSWLSKCAIEKVGNKIRGLGFKKINEAECAKIFEDIWKEVEDDKKEFNRQMVYQSEELKQHVQATFNNAVHEFSSTVRQGSNQKEKEKFKRDFWTSIKKPSTLEENINIDIQQIQRIIEVKTNFMSFFNMQNAKNTSKKKIAKEIKDKLTRTINGITFDLKQKTSLHIEHGQAIKWFETLCNCLFEFTQLQTSKIEFKTDFDFFEKYLRSQIYKTLKKNTIDWENQQKEKLDNLKEDLLLSFQKILTDFSNENLSKEILKYILIAFKQQMLEIEKTVDRKLQIYLRESWTDTYTATRYAYKQSFDALNIDAIREYLSDPIEYMTTLFNSDYEIYKERLTNTILREIDEYYKSTKENLLKAVSEWSALFDPEQKYEQLQLSSFLLYLSGKSSSFKEYNSLRTFMQRRYNINMKKTPPEYDFSQILKDVDNLLGSITIEKPVDFCKLLCKSITEGEGDIQNIWTDTERYESKKRINMYLEIKISYYNQTGCSARCPLCSSKCELPDDDHTQHQVTKHLLPAFHGFRGKETRHPTLIVCTEDEAHDLPLTEFLLKYNPSWLPFPRSEPSDEHITKMRAIWYKLKDELCKKHDMVDNTDPSWEFRYGGLIPE
;
A
#
# COMPACT_ATOMS: atom_id res chain seq x y z
N MET A 1 -41.68 -7.52 -37.73
CA MET A 1 -41.74 -7.72 -36.27
C MET A 1 -40.49 -8.47 -35.84
N ALA A 2 -39.53 -7.79 -35.21
CA ALA A 2 -38.27 -8.40 -34.79
C ALA A 2 -38.54 -9.42 -33.66
N SER A 3 -38.14 -10.68 -33.89
CA SER A 3 -38.38 -11.73 -32.90
C SER A 3 -37.59 -11.47 -31.62
N THR A 4 -38.23 -11.84 -30.52
CA THR A 4 -37.80 -11.68 -29.11
C THR A 4 -36.43 -12.32 -28.79
N ALA A 5 -35.81 -13.03 -29.73
CA ALA A 5 -34.46 -13.58 -29.61
C ALA A 5 -33.34 -12.51 -29.73
N GLN A 6 -33.61 -11.36 -30.35
CA GLN A 6 -32.58 -10.33 -30.58
C GLN A 6 -32.21 -9.54 -29.30
N LYS A 7 -32.94 -9.72 -28.20
CA LYS A 7 -32.64 -9.11 -26.89
C LYS A 7 -31.72 -9.94 -25.99
N TYR A 8 -31.38 -11.18 -26.36
CA TYR A 8 -30.58 -12.10 -25.52
C TYR A 8 -29.17 -12.39 -26.06
N ILE A 9 -28.77 -11.83 -27.20
CA ILE A 9 -27.47 -12.09 -27.83
C ILE A 9 -26.56 -10.85 -27.69
N THR A 10 -26.10 -10.54 -26.48
CA THR A 10 -25.11 -9.45 -26.28
C THR A 10 -24.09 -9.67 -25.16
N HIS A 11 -23.97 -10.86 -24.59
CA HIS A 11 -22.84 -11.17 -23.69
C HIS A 11 -22.37 -12.62 -23.84
N ARG A 12 -21.54 -12.90 -24.86
CA ARG A 12 -20.74 -14.13 -24.89
C ARG A 12 -19.55 -13.99 -23.94
N THR A 13 -19.25 -15.06 -23.21
CA THR A 13 -18.24 -15.14 -22.17
C THR A 13 -16.85 -15.43 -22.74
N SER A 14 -15.79 -15.19 -21.95
CA SER A 14 -14.42 -15.62 -22.31
C SER A 14 -14.35 -17.12 -22.65
N PHE A 15 -15.19 -17.93 -22.01
CA PHE A 15 -15.28 -19.37 -22.27
C PHE A 15 -15.78 -19.68 -23.68
N ASP A 16 -16.80 -18.96 -24.17
CA ASP A 16 -17.35 -19.16 -25.51
C ASP A 16 -16.30 -18.92 -26.61
N LYS A 17 -15.42 -17.93 -26.40
CA LYS A 17 -14.29 -17.65 -27.30
C LYS A 17 -13.25 -18.79 -27.27
N LYS A 18 -12.89 -19.28 -26.08
CA LYS A 18 -11.93 -20.38 -25.91
C LYS A 18 -12.42 -21.69 -26.54
N ILE A 19 -13.70 -22.03 -26.35
CA ILE A 19 -14.29 -23.26 -26.91
C ILE A 19 -14.38 -23.18 -28.43
N THR A 20 -14.71 -22.01 -28.97
CA THR A 20 -14.72 -21.78 -30.43
C THR A 20 -13.34 -22.03 -31.02
N LEU A 21 -12.28 -21.47 -30.41
CA LEU A 21 -10.91 -21.69 -30.85
C LEU A 21 -10.46 -23.14 -30.71
N LEU A 22 -10.85 -23.83 -29.63
CA LEU A 22 -10.55 -25.26 -29.46
C LEU A 22 -11.18 -26.09 -30.57
N ALA A 23 -12.45 -25.83 -30.90
CA ALA A 23 -13.16 -26.51 -31.98
C ALA A 23 -12.47 -26.25 -33.33
N LEU A 24 -12.02 -25.02 -33.58
CA LEU A 24 -11.27 -24.67 -34.79
C LEU A 24 -9.93 -25.41 -34.88
N MET A 25 -9.21 -25.57 -33.77
CA MET A 25 -7.88 -26.19 -33.74
C MET A 25 -7.89 -27.73 -33.74
N CYS A 26 -8.95 -28.34 -33.21
CA CYS A 26 -8.99 -29.78 -32.97
C CYS A 26 -9.93 -30.55 -33.93
N SER A 27 -10.89 -29.89 -34.55
CA SER A 27 -11.89 -30.57 -35.40
C SER A 27 -11.46 -30.69 -36.86
N GLN A 28 -11.90 -31.77 -37.50
CA GLN A 28 -11.82 -31.96 -38.96
C GLN A 28 -13.02 -31.31 -39.66
N ILE A 29 -14.20 -31.37 -39.03
CA ILE A 29 -15.45 -30.75 -39.48
C ILE A 29 -16.01 -29.88 -38.38
N ILE A 30 -16.49 -28.70 -38.75
CA ILE A 30 -17.20 -27.80 -37.84
C ILE A 30 -18.57 -27.49 -38.41
N ILE A 31 -19.60 -27.73 -37.60
CA ILE A 31 -20.98 -27.48 -38.00
C ILE A 31 -21.43 -26.15 -37.40
N ILE A 32 -21.76 -25.20 -38.26
CA ILE A 32 -22.27 -23.88 -37.88
C ILE A 32 -23.78 -23.90 -38.05
N ASN A 33 -24.49 -24.12 -36.94
CA ASN A 33 -25.95 -24.19 -36.90
C ASN A 33 -26.54 -22.82 -36.56
N THR A 34 -27.23 -22.19 -37.52
CA THR A 34 -27.73 -20.81 -37.38
C THR A 34 -29.07 -20.61 -38.08
N LYS A 35 -29.88 -19.63 -37.64
CA LYS A 35 -31.14 -19.23 -38.31
C LYS A 35 -30.95 -18.18 -39.43
N GLY A 36 -29.69 -17.87 -39.77
CA GLY A 36 -29.29 -16.92 -40.82
C GLY A 36 -27.82 -16.51 -40.69
N LEU A 37 -27.29 -15.72 -41.62
CA LEU A 37 -25.95 -15.11 -41.50
C LEU A 37 -25.98 -14.03 -40.40
N THR A 38 -25.83 -14.43 -39.14
CA THR A 38 -25.88 -13.55 -37.98
C THR A 38 -24.50 -13.00 -37.62
N ARG A 39 -24.47 -11.94 -36.81
CA ARG A 39 -23.25 -11.34 -36.21
C ARG A 39 -22.37 -12.39 -35.51
N ASP A 40 -22.98 -13.49 -35.06
CA ASP A 40 -22.32 -14.65 -34.42
C ASP A 40 -21.25 -15.32 -35.30
N ILE A 41 -21.45 -15.37 -36.62
CA ILE A 41 -20.45 -15.91 -37.55
C ILE A 41 -19.25 -14.95 -37.61
N GLY A 42 -19.50 -13.64 -37.56
CA GLY A 42 -18.45 -12.64 -37.54
C GLY A 42 -17.56 -12.69 -36.30
N ASP A 43 -18.16 -12.93 -35.14
CA ASP A 43 -17.44 -13.04 -33.87
C ASP A 43 -16.58 -14.32 -33.79
N ILE A 44 -17.04 -15.44 -34.38
CA ILE A 44 -16.25 -16.68 -34.50
C ILE A 44 -14.98 -16.43 -35.34
N LEU A 45 -15.08 -15.61 -36.37
CA LEU A 45 -13.98 -15.27 -37.28
C LEU A 45 -13.06 -14.20 -36.70
N GLU A 46 -13.57 -13.28 -35.88
CA GLU A 46 -12.78 -12.34 -35.08
C GLU A 46 -11.92 -13.08 -34.04
N VAL A 47 -12.48 -14.09 -33.37
CA VAL A 47 -11.68 -14.94 -32.45
C VAL A 47 -10.63 -15.75 -33.21
N SER A 48 -10.93 -16.15 -34.46
CA SER A 48 -9.98 -16.83 -35.34
C SER A 48 -8.86 -15.90 -35.82
N SER A 49 -9.16 -14.61 -36.02
CA SER A 49 -8.22 -13.62 -36.54
C SER A 49 -7.15 -13.19 -35.52
N TRP A 50 -7.46 -13.23 -34.22
CA TRP A 50 -6.49 -12.92 -33.16
C TRP A 50 -5.49 -14.05 -32.87
N HIS A 51 -5.66 -15.20 -33.54
CA HIS A 51 -4.81 -16.38 -33.37
C HIS A 51 -4.35 -16.95 -34.71
N LEU A 52 -4.23 -16.10 -35.75
CA LEU A 52 -3.81 -16.48 -37.10
C LEU A 52 -2.45 -17.19 -37.10
N ASP A 53 -1.48 -16.77 -36.27
CA ASP A 53 -0.20 -17.47 -36.16
C ASP A 53 -0.36 -18.92 -35.66
N ALA A 54 -1.28 -19.18 -34.73
CA ALA A 54 -1.54 -20.52 -34.24
C ALA A 54 -2.27 -21.39 -35.29
N LEU A 55 -3.16 -20.80 -36.08
CA LEU A 55 -3.86 -21.48 -37.18
C LEU A 55 -2.95 -21.71 -38.40
N ARG A 56 -2.01 -20.80 -38.68
CA ARG A 56 -1.06 -20.84 -39.80
C ARG A 56 -0.07 -21.99 -39.74
N HIS A 57 0.27 -22.45 -38.53
CA HIS A 57 1.22 -23.55 -38.32
C HIS A 57 0.53 -24.93 -38.29
N ARG A 58 -0.76 -25.01 -38.63
CA ARG A 58 -1.51 -26.27 -38.69
C ARG A 58 -1.49 -26.86 -40.10
N GLN A 59 -1.25 -28.16 -40.22
CA GLN A 59 -1.25 -28.86 -41.52
C GLN A 59 -2.65 -29.22 -42.05
N SER A 60 -3.65 -29.44 -41.18
CA SER A 60 -5.03 -29.83 -41.57
C SER A 60 -6.00 -28.65 -41.48
N LYS A 61 -6.77 -28.37 -42.53
CA LYS A 61 -7.78 -27.28 -42.55
C LYS A 61 -9.16 -27.83 -42.15
N PRO A 62 -9.87 -27.24 -41.17
CA PRO A 62 -11.21 -27.67 -40.84
C PRO A 62 -12.18 -27.32 -41.97
N ARG A 63 -13.07 -28.25 -42.31
CA ARG A 63 -14.15 -28.03 -43.29
C ARG A 63 -15.40 -27.54 -42.57
N LEU A 64 -15.92 -26.37 -42.97
CA LEU A 64 -17.11 -25.79 -42.31
C LEU A 64 -18.37 -26.22 -43.05
N HIS A 65 -19.34 -26.76 -42.30
CA HIS A 65 -20.68 -27.06 -42.76
C HIS A 65 -21.67 -26.07 -42.14
N PHE A 66 -22.39 -25.33 -42.97
CA PHE A 66 -23.41 -24.39 -42.51
C PHE A 66 -24.77 -25.08 -42.50
N VAL A 67 -25.48 -25.01 -41.38
CA VAL A 67 -26.84 -25.53 -41.24
C VAL A 67 -27.76 -24.35 -40.97
N LEU A 68 -28.48 -23.92 -42.00
CA LEU A 68 -29.40 -22.77 -41.95
C LEU A 68 -30.80 -23.26 -41.57
N ARG A 69 -31.21 -22.95 -40.35
CA ARG A 69 -32.45 -23.37 -39.71
C ARG A 69 -33.61 -22.47 -40.08
N ASP A 70 -34.80 -23.06 -40.12
CA ASP A 70 -36.09 -22.42 -40.38
C ASP A 70 -36.15 -21.74 -41.77
N MET A 71 -35.44 -22.30 -42.75
CA MET A 71 -35.42 -21.84 -44.14
C MET A 71 -36.25 -22.79 -45.01
N VAL A 72 -37.16 -22.26 -45.82
CA VAL A 72 -37.96 -23.05 -46.78
C VAL A 72 -37.08 -23.46 -47.95
N ASP A 73 -37.06 -24.76 -48.25
CA ASP A 73 -36.16 -25.35 -49.23
C ASP A 73 -36.68 -25.14 -50.66
N THR A 74 -35.94 -24.39 -51.45
CA THR A 74 -35.91 -24.58 -52.91
C THR A 74 -34.48 -24.92 -53.29
N ILE A 75 -34.27 -25.92 -54.15
CA ILE A 75 -32.94 -26.31 -54.64
C ILE A 75 -32.20 -25.10 -55.24
N GLU A 76 -32.94 -24.11 -55.74
CA GLU A 76 -32.47 -22.82 -56.26
C GLU A 76 -31.95 -21.83 -55.20
N ALA A 77 -32.25 -22.01 -53.91
CA ALA A 77 -31.85 -21.11 -52.83
C ALA A 77 -30.50 -21.44 -52.16
N GLN A 78 -29.94 -22.64 -52.40
CA GLN A 78 -28.67 -23.09 -51.80
C GLN A 78 -27.45 -22.35 -52.39
N GLU A 79 -27.44 -22.11 -53.70
CA GLU A 79 -26.34 -21.42 -54.40
C GLU A 79 -26.22 -19.94 -54.01
N PRO A 80 -27.31 -19.15 -53.99
CA PRO A 80 -27.26 -17.77 -53.45
C PRO A 80 -26.80 -17.72 -52.00
N ALA A 81 -27.29 -18.62 -51.14
CA ALA A 81 -26.90 -18.67 -49.73
C ALA A 81 -25.41 -18.98 -49.55
N PHE A 82 -24.86 -19.91 -50.34
CA PHE A 82 -23.43 -20.21 -50.34
C PHE A 82 -22.59 -18.99 -50.75
N LYS A 83 -23.00 -18.29 -51.81
CA LYS A 83 -22.30 -17.10 -52.30
C LYS A 83 -22.27 -15.98 -51.24
N ASP A 84 -23.41 -15.72 -50.60
CA ASP A 84 -23.51 -14.73 -49.53
C ASP A 84 -22.63 -15.07 -48.31
N ILE A 85 -22.55 -16.36 -47.94
CA ILE A 85 -21.67 -16.83 -46.87
C ILE A 85 -20.21 -16.56 -47.26
N VAL A 86 -19.77 -17.05 -48.42
CA VAL A 86 -18.35 -16.96 -48.84
C VAL A 86 -17.91 -15.51 -49.04
N ASP A 87 -18.72 -14.67 -49.68
CA ASP A 87 -18.41 -13.26 -49.89
C ASP A 87 -18.36 -12.48 -48.56
N GLY A 88 -19.26 -12.81 -47.62
CA GLY A 88 -19.23 -12.32 -46.25
C GLY A 88 -17.94 -12.69 -45.53
N LEU A 89 -17.54 -13.97 -45.56
CA LEU A 89 -16.30 -14.46 -44.96
C LEU A 89 -15.07 -13.75 -45.54
N LYS A 90 -14.98 -13.64 -46.88
CA LYS A 90 -13.84 -12.97 -47.56
C LYS A 90 -13.72 -11.49 -47.22
N LYS A 91 -14.86 -10.78 -47.11
CA LYS A 91 -14.87 -9.37 -46.70
C LYS A 91 -14.37 -9.19 -45.27
N MET A 92 -14.72 -10.10 -44.37
CA MET A 92 -14.28 -10.07 -42.96
C MET A 92 -12.79 -10.35 -42.82
N PHE A 93 -12.24 -11.32 -43.56
CA PHE A 93 -10.79 -11.59 -43.54
C PHE A 93 -9.95 -10.40 -44.01
N LYS A 94 -10.42 -9.68 -45.04
CA LYS A 94 -9.77 -8.45 -45.54
C LYS A 94 -9.77 -7.28 -44.55
N GLN A 95 -10.61 -7.32 -43.52
CA GLN A 95 -10.69 -6.26 -42.49
C GLN A 95 -9.78 -6.51 -41.28
N ILE A 96 -9.08 -7.65 -41.24
CA ILE A 96 -8.15 -7.99 -40.15
C ILE A 96 -6.82 -7.24 -40.36
N PRO A 97 -6.36 -6.39 -39.41
CA PRO A 97 -5.09 -5.70 -39.51
C PRO A 97 -3.91 -6.68 -39.58
N GLY A 98 -3.08 -6.59 -40.62
CA GLY A 98 -1.87 -7.41 -40.77
C GLY A 98 -2.08 -8.81 -41.38
N CYS A 99 -3.30 -9.19 -41.78
CA CYS A 99 -3.57 -10.46 -42.44
C CYS A 99 -3.21 -10.40 -43.94
N ILE A 100 -2.17 -11.12 -44.36
CA ILE A 100 -1.75 -11.24 -45.79
C ILE A 100 -2.41 -12.47 -46.46
N ASP A 101 -2.84 -13.44 -45.65
CA ASP A 101 -3.37 -14.74 -46.07
C ASP A 101 -4.89 -14.70 -46.38
N SER A 102 -5.37 -15.65 -47.18
CA SER A 102 -6.75 -15.78 -47.64
C SER A 102 -7.59 -16.73 -46.76
N LEU A 103 -8.93 -16.69 -46.86
CA LEU A 103 -9.83 -17.61 -46.13
C LEU A 103 -9.45 -19.08 -46.38
N GLU A 104 -9.12 -19.38 -47.63
CA GLU A 104 -8.73 -20.69 -48.13
C GLU A 104 -7.42 -21.20 -47.51
N ASP A 105 -6.62 -20.33 -46.89
CA ASP A 105 -5.39 -20.71 -46.16
C ASP A 105 -5.69 -21.29 -44.78
N PHE A 106 -6.84 -20.97 -44.19
CA PHE A 106 -7.19 -21.38 -42.82
C PHE A 106 -8.29 -22.43 -42.75
N MET A 107 -9.25 -22.43 -43.67
CA MET A 107 -10.44 -23.29 -43.64
C MET A 107 -11.01 -23.54 -45.04
N SER A 108 -11.84 -24.57 -45.20
CA SER A 108 -12.49 -24.89 -46.48
C SER A 108 -14.01 -24.91 -46.37
N VAL A 109 -14.69 -24.31 -47.35
CA VAL A 109 -16.16 -24.33 -47.48
C VAL A 109 -16.51 -24.51 -48.95
N GLU A 110 -17.33 -25.51 -49.27
CA GLU A 110 -17.86 -25.75 -50.62
C GLU A 110 -19.38 -25.56 -50.66
N GLN A 111 -19.95 -25.39 -51.85
CA GLN A 111 -21.40 -25.18 -52.03
C GLN A 111 -22.24 -26.29 -51.40
N GLN A 112 -21.77 -27.54 -51.51
CA GLN A 112 -22.38 -28.74 -50.93
C GLN A 112 -22.31 -28.81 -49.39
N ASP A 113 -21.60 -27.88 -48.74
CA ASP A 113 -21.48 -27.80 -47.28
C ASP A 113 -22.52 -26.86 -46.65
N VAL A 114 -23.38 -26.23 -47.45
CA VAL A 114 -24.50 -25.40 -46.98
C VAL A 114 -25.79 -26.22 -47.01
N HIS A 115 -26.43 -26.38 -45.85
CA HIS A 115 -27.59 -27.22 -45.63
C HIS A 115 -28.77 -26.37 -45.17
N LEU A 116 -29.84 -26.33 -45.95
CA LEU A 116 -31.09 -25.67 -45.57
C LEU A 116 -31.97 -26.68 -44.83
N LEU A 117 -32.33 -26.34 -43.59
CA LEU A 117 -33.23 -27.13 -42.77
C LEU A 117 -34.49 -26.33 -42.47
N GLU A 118 -35.62 -26.88 -42.89
CA GLU A 118 -36.94 -26.41 -42.52
C GLU A 118 -37.22 -26.62 -41.03
N ASN A 119 -38.34 -26.07 -40.57
CA ASN A 119 -38.79 -26.30 -39.20
C ASN A 119 -39.10 -27.80 -39.01
N ALA A 120 -38.73 -28.34 -37.84
CA ALA A 120 -38.98 -29.74 -37.50
C ALA A 120 -40.48 -30.05 -37.34
N PHE A 121 -41.30 -29.01 -37.15
CA PHE A 121 -42.74 -29.13 -36.98
C PHE A 121 -43.46 -28.22 -37.98
N CYS A 122 -44.48 -28.77 -38.62
CA CYS A 122 -45.46 -28.05 -39.43
C CYS A 122 -46.68 -27.71 -38.55
N CYS A 123 -47.10 -26.44 -38.60
CA CYS A 123 -48.38 -26.03 -38.01
C CYS A 123 -49.49 -26.29 -39.03
N TYR A 124 -50.36 -27.26 -38.77
CA TYR A 124 -51.59 -27.42 -39.54
C TYR A 124 -52.71 -26.61 -38.88
N GLN A 125 -53.45 -25.85 -39.68
CA GLN A 125 -54.76 -25.35 -39.25
C GLN A 125 -55.77 -26.48 -39.43
N ASP A 126 -56.55 -26.76 -38.40
CA ASP A 126 -57.62 -27.76 -38.42
C ASP A 126 -58.78 -27.27 -39.30
N ASP A 127 -58.91 -27.81 -40.51
CA ASP A 127 -59.92 -27.41 -41.50
C ASP A 127 -61.37 -27.79 -41.09
N PHE A 128 -61.57 -28.54 -40.00
CA PHE A 128 -62.89 -29.03 -39.56
C PHE A 128 -63.57 -28.21 -38.46
N ARG A 129 -62.95 -27.12 -37.96
CA ARG A 129 -63.59 -26.23 -36.98
C ARG A 129 -64.12 -24.94 -37.62
N PRO A 130 -65.43 -24.64 -37.55
CA PRO A 130 -65.96 -23.36 -38.03
C PRO A 130 -65.41 -22.22 -37.18
N ARG A 131 -64.93 -21.16 -37.85
CA ARG A 131 -64.37 -19.96 -37.22
C ARG A 131 -65.42 -19.27 -36.37
N VAL A 132 -65.40 -19.50 -35.06
CA VAL A 132 -66.12 -18.64 -34.11
C VAL A 132 -65.17 -17.53 -33.69
N THR A 133 -65.53 -16.31 -34.06
CA THR A 133 -64.88 -15.07 -33.63
C THR A 133 -64.96 -14.96 -32.11
N ASN A 134 -63.79 -14.85 -31.46
CA ASN A 134 -63.51 -14.81 -30.02
C ASN A 134 -63.18 -16.18 -29.42
N ILE A 135 -61.88 -16.49 -29.31
CA ILE A 135 -61.20 -17.18 -28.21
C ILE A 135 -59.69 -17.03 -28.46
N GLY A 136 -58.96 -16.51 -27.45
CA GLY A 136 -57.51 -16.71 -27.36
C GLY A 136 -57.23 -18.17 -26.99
N GLU A 137 -56.10 -18.71 -27.44
CA GLU A 137 -55.68 -20.11 -27.24
C GLU A 137 -56.41 -21.14 -28.12
N THR A 138 -56.22 -21.05 -29.44
CA THR A 138 -56.32 -22.24 -30.29
C THR A 138 -55.00 -23.00 -30.19
N GLU A 139 -55.01 -24.18 -29.55
CA GLU A 139 -53.89 -25.14 -29.57
C GLU A 139 -53.55 -25.48 -31.02
N ASN A 140 -52.46 -24.91 -31.55
CA ASN A 140 -51.90 -25.33 -32.83
C ASN A 140 -51.36 -26.76 -32.66
N VAL A 141 -51.86 -27.69 -33.47
CA VAL A 141 -51.31 -29.05 -33.50
C VAL A 141 -49.99 -29.00 -34.28
N ASN A 142 -48.88 -29.14 -33.57
CA ASN A 142 -47.55 -29.24 -34.16
C ASN A 142 -47.31 -30.69 -34.60
N LEU A 143 -47.43 -30.96 -35.90
CA LEU A 143 -47.07 -32.28 -36.46
C LEU A 143 -45.62 -32.24 -36.97
N PRO A 144 -44.86 -33.34 -36.89
CA PRO A 144 -43.54 -33.41 -37.49
C PRO A 144 -43.59 -33.07 -38.99
N ALA A 145 -42.69 -32.22 -39.46
CA ALA A 145 -42.59 -31.89 -40.88
C ALA A 145 -42.14 -33.12 -41.69
N GLU A 146 -42.90 -33.51 -42.72
CA GLU A 146 -42.67 -34.74 -43.48
C GLU A 146 -41.29 -34.79 -44.14
N VAL A 147 -40.77 -33.64 -44.58
CA VAL A 147 -39.48 -33.51 -45.28
C VAL A 147 -38.28 -33.40 -44.34
N PHE A 148 -38.50 -33.09 -43.06
CA PHE A 148 -37.41 -32.87 -42.10
C PHE A 148 -36.57 -34.13 -41.84
N PRO A 149 -37.14 -35.34 -41.63
CA PRO A 149 -36.35 -36.57 -41.50
C PRO A 149 -35.48 -36.89 -42.71
N ALA A 150 -35.98 -36.64 -43.93
CA ALA A 150 -35.24 -36.83 -45.17
C ALA A 150 -34.06 -35.85 -45.28
N LYS A 151 -34.27 -34.58 -44.90
CA LYS A 151 -33.22 -33.55 -44.87
C LYS A 151 -32.14 -33.83 -43.83
N ILE A 152 -32.51 -34.29 -42.63
CA ILE A 152 -31.55 -34.75 -41.63
C ILE A 152 -30.75 -35.96 -42.13
N SER A 153 -31.39 -36.88 -42.84
CA SER A 153 -30.71 -38.03 -43.44
C SER A 153 -29.70 -37.61 -44.52
N SER A 154 -30.04 -36.59 -45.33
CA SER A 154 -29.15 -36.00 -46.32
C SER A 154 -27.96 -35.27 -45.67
N LEU A 155 -28.22 -34.43 -44.67
CA LEU A 155 -27.17 -33.76 -43.87
C LEU A 155 -26.21 -34.79 -43.26
N ARG A 156 -26.73 -35.87 -42.66
CA ARG A 156 -25.92 -36.95 -42.11
C ARG A 156 -25.03 -37.59 -43.17
N GLN A 157 -25.56 -37.85 -44.37
CA GLN A 157 -24.79 -38.42 -45.48
C GLN A 157 -23.68 -37.47 -45.95
N SER A 158 -23.96 -36.17 -46.06
CA SER A 158 -22.97 -35.15 -46.44
C SER A 158 -21.84 -35.05 -45.40
N LEU A 159 -22.17 -34.94 -44.11
CA LEU A 159 -21.19 -34.87 -43.03
C LEU A 159 -20.27 -36.11 -43.01
N LEU A 160 -20.83 -37.32 -43.17
CA LEU A 160 -20.05 -38.55 -43.22
C LEU A 160 -19.12 -38.60 -44.44
N LYS A 161 -19.58 -38.17 -45.61
CA LYS A 161 -18.73 -38.10 -46.81
C LYS A 161 -17.58 -37.12 -46.60
N SER A 162 -17.85 -35.94 -46.05
CA SER A 162 -16.82 -34.93 -45.74
C SER A 162 -15.79 -35.45 -44.72
N ALA A 163 -16.21 -36.26 -43.74
CA ALA A 163 -15.34 -36.78 -42.70
C ALA A 163 -14.36 -37.83 -43.22
N LEU A 164 -14.72 -38.52 -44.30
CA LEU A 164 -13.92 -39.57 -44.94
C LEU A 164 -12.91 -39.03 -45.97
N LEU A 165 -12.88 -37.72 -46.22
CA LEU A 165 -11.91 -37.12 -47.14
C LEU A 165 -10.53 -36.99 -46.46
N HIS A 166 -9.54 -37.75 -46.96
CA HIS A 166 -8.16 -37.76 -46.43
C HIS A 166 -7.47 -36.38 -46.39
N LYS A 167 -7.89 -35.43 -47.24
CA LYS A 167 -7.38 -34.05 -47.26
C LYS A 167 -7.59 -33.28 -45.95
N ASN A 168 -8.51 -33.73 -45.09
CA ASN A 168 -8.90 -33.06 -43.84
C ASN A 168 -8.48 -33.86 -42.58
N ALA A 169 -7.80 -35.00 -42.75
CA ALA A 169 -7.32 -35.82 -41.65
C ALA A 169 -6.12 -35.15 -40.95
N SER A 170 -5.98 -35.36 -39.63
CA SER A 170 -4.84 -34.82 -38.86
C SER A 170 -3.66 -35.79 -38.96
N GLU A 171 -2.46 -35.30 -39.25
CA GLU A 171 -1.22 -36.08 -39.16
C GLU A 171 -0.70 -36.22 -37.72
N HIS A 172 -1.14 -35.34 -36.80
CA HIS A 172 -0.73 -35.37 -35.39
C HIS A 172 -1.40 -36.48 -34.58
N PHE A 173 -2.56 -36.95 -35.04
CA PHE A 173 -3.27 -38.04 -34.38
C PHE A 173 -4.06 -38.87 -35.40
N THR A 174 -3.86 -40.18 -35.36
CA THR A 174 -4.58 -41.16 -36.20
C THR A 174 -5.65 -41.92 -35.43
N ASN A 175 -5.72 -41.75 -34.11
CA ASN A 175 -6.64 -42.43 -33.23
C ASN A 175 -7.01 -41.55 -32.03
N VAL A 176 -8.01 -41.99 -31.26
CA VAL A 176 -8.53 -41.26 -30.09
C VAL A 176 -7.44 -41.08 -29.01
N GLN A 177 -6.53 -42.03 -28.84
CA GLN A 177 -5.45 -41.97 -27.85
C GLN A 177 -4.40 -40.91 -28.18
N GLY A 178 -4.17 -40.60 -29.46
CA GLY A 178 -3.36 -39.46 -29.89
C GLY A 178 -4.14 -38.13 -29.87
N PHE A 179 -5.45 -38.18 -30.10
CA PHE A 179 -6.30 -36.99 -30.11
C PHE A 179 -6.44 -36.35 -28.72
N ILE A 180 -6.67 -37.16 -27.68
CA ILE A 180 -6.85 -36.69 -26.30
C ILE A 180 -5.66 -35.83 -25.81
N PRO A 181 -4.39 -36.27 -25.89
CA PRO A 181 -3.25 -35.46 -25.48
C PRO A 181 -3.07 -34.23 -26.36
N TYR A 182 -3.28 -34.34 -27.68
CA TYR A 182 -3.25 -33.17 -28.58
C TYR A 182 -4.29 -32.11 -28.16
N MET A 183 -5.55 -32.52 -27.93
CA MET A 183 -6.62 -31.64 -27.46
C MET A 183 -6.28 -31.03 -26.09
N LYS A 184 -5.72 -31.81 -25.15
CA LYS A 184 -5.27 -31.30 -23.85
C LYS A 184 -4.16 -30.26 -23.99
N THR A 185 -3.18 -30.48 -24.86
CA THR A 185 -2.10 -29.52 -25.13
C THR A 185 -2.64 -28.24 -25.77
N VAL A 186 -3.52 -28.36 -26.77
CA VAL A 186 -4.17 -27.21 -27.42
C VAL A 186 -5.03 -26.45 -26.41
N TRP A 187 -5.84 -27.15 -25.61
CA TRP A 187 -6.67 -26.53 -24.57
C TRP A 187 -5.83 -25.86 -23.49
N SER A 188 -4.76 -26.49 -23.02
CA SER A 188 -3.85 -25.90 -22.03
C SER A 188 -3.19 -24.62 -22.56
N LYS A 189 -2.77 -24.60 -23.84
CA LYS A 189 -2.28 -23.39 -24.50
C LYS A 189 -3.38 -22.32 -24.61
N ILE A 190 -4.58 -22.66 -25.10
CA ILE A 190 -5.73 -21.75 -25.18
C ILE A 190 -6.14 -21.22 -23.80
N ASN A 191 -6.00 -22.02 -22.74
CA ASN A 191 -6.42 -21.67 -21.40
C ASN A 191 -5.37 -20.82 -20.68
N THR A 192 -4.09 -21.15 -20.84
CA THR A 192 -2.92 -20.40 -20.34
C THR A 192 -2.83 -19.01 -20.99
N TYR A 193 -3.02 -18.94 -22.31
CA TYR A 193 -3.07 -17.67 -23.05
C TYR A 193 -4.47 -17.06 -23.09
N GLY A 194 -5.44 -17.69 -22.43
CA GLY A 194 -6.85 -17.35 -22.52
C GLY A 194 -7.27 -16.11 -21.74
N SER A 195 -6.48 -15.68 -20.75
CA SER A 195 -6.58 -14.35 -20.13
C SER A 195 -5.97 -13.25 -21.00
N PHE A 196 -5.33 -13.64 -22.10
CA PHE A 196 -4.67 -12.78 -23.07
C PHE A 196 -5.40 -12.79 -24.42
N LEU A 197 -6.67 -13.23 -24.45
CA LEU A 197 -7.60 -13.04 -25.59
C LEU A 197 -7.85 -11.54 -25.92
N HIS A 198 -7.26 -10.63 -25.15
CA HIS A 198 -7.25 -9.18 -25.38
C HIS A 198 -5.93 -8.69 -26.02
N PHE A 199 -4.88 -9.51 -26.01
CA PHE A 199 -3.60 -9.21 -26.64
C PHE A 199 -3.60 -9.80 -28.06
N GLU A 200 -3.09 -9.04 -29.01
CA GLU A 200 -3.17 -9.37 -30.43
C GLU A 200 -2.30 -10.59 -30.82
N SER A 201 -1.30 -10.96 -30.00
CA SER A 201 -0.44 -12.12 -30.24
C SER A 201 0.28 -12.63 -28.98
N PHE A 202 0.79 -13.86 -29.04
CA PHE A 202 1.63 -14.45 -27.98
C PHE A 202 2.95 -13.65 -27.76
N LYS A 203 3.48 -13.02 -28.81
CA LYS A 203 4.66 -12.16 -28.75
C LYS A 203 4.45 -10.94 -27.82
N ALA A 204 3.26 -10.35 -27.85
CA ALA A 204 2.91 -9.23 -26.98
C ALA A 204 2.90 -9.59 -25.48
N ILE A 205 2.60 -10.84 -25.15
CA ILE A 205 2.57 -11.34 -23.76
C ILE A 205 3.99 -11.45 -23.20
N GLN A 206 4.92 -12.01 -23.97
CA GLN A 206 6.32 -12.14 -23.56
C GLN A 206 6.99 -10.76 -23.41
N ALA A 207 6.68 -9.83 -24.32
CA ALA A 207 7.14 -8.45 -24.26
C ALA A 207 6.74 -7.76 -22.95
N TRP A 208 5.48 -7.91 -22.54
CA TRP A 208 4.98 -7.32 -21.29
C TRP A 208 5.68 -7.86 -20.04
N TYR A 209 5.97 -9.16 -19.97
CA TYR A 209 6.65 -9.78 -18.84
C TYR A 209 8.12 -9.33 -18.74
N GLN A 210 8.82 -9.30 -19.88
CA GLN A 210 10.21 -8.85 -19.93
C GLN A 210 10.33 -7.37 -19.57
N MET A 211 9.40 -6.52 -20.03
CA MET A 211 9.31 -5.12 -19.61
C MET A 211 9.20 -4.99 -18.08
N ARG A 212 8.31 -5.75 -17.43
CA ARG A 212 8.14 -5.70 -15.97
C ARG A 212 9.40 -6.08 -15.20
N ASN A 213 10.13 -7.09 -15.66
CA ASN A 213 11.41 -7.47 -15.05
C ASN A 213 12.44 -6.35 -15.16
N ILE A 214 12.53 -5.68 -16.31
CA ILE A 214 13.43 -4.53 -16.49
C ILE A 214 13.06 -3.39 -15.52
N VAL A 215 11.77 -3.08 -15.38
CA VAL A 215 11.29 -2.06 -14.43
C VAL A 215 11.65 -2.43 -12.99
N ASN A 216 11.52 -3.71 -12.60
CA ASN A 216 11.91 -4.18 -11.26
C ASN A 216 13.42 -4.07 -11.02
N ILE A 217 14.25 -4.40 -12.00
CA ILE A 217 15.72 -4.21 -11.92
C ILE A 217 16.06 -2.73 -11.70
N ILE A 218 15.35 -1.82 -12.36
CA ILE A 218 15.51 -0.37 -12.15
C ILE A 218 15.08 0.02 -10.75
N LYS A 219 13.95 -0.51 -10.26
CA LYS A 219 13.47 -0.26 -8.89
C LYS A 219 14.52 -0.66 -7.86
N GLU A 220 15.06 -1.87 -7.95
CA GLU A 220 16.01 -2.39 -6.97
C GLU A 220 17.36 -1.66 -6.99
N ASN A 221 17.83 -1.23 -8.16
CA ASN A 221 19.15 -0.62 -8.29
C ASN A 221 19.14 0.92 -8.15
N LYS A 222 18.12 1.59 -8.72
CA LYS A 222 18.12 3.07 -8.86
C LYS A 222 17.28 3.79 -7.82
N LEU A 223 16.26 3.15 -7.26
CA LEU A 223 15.45 3.76 -6.22
C LEU A 223 16.24 4.01 -4.92
N PRO A 224 17.07 3.07 -4.41
CA PRO A 224 17.86 3.31 -3.21
C PRO A 224 18.88 4.45 -3.36
N GLU A 225 19.49 4.59 -4.54
CA GLU A 225 20.39 5.71 -4.86
C GLU A 225 19.65 7.05 -4.75
N PHE A 226 18.44 7.15 -5.33
CA PHE A 226 17.61 8.35 -5.23
C PHE A 226 17.24 8.67 -3.77
N THR A 227 16.75 7.70 -3.01
CA THR A 227 16.39 7.85 -1.60
C THR A 227 17.57 8.34 -0.77
N SER A 228 18.77 7.81 -1.00
CA SER A 228 19.98 8.25 -0.27
C SER A 228 20.36 9.69 -0.62
N CYS A 229 20.33 10.06 -1.90
CA CYS A 229 20.64 11.43 -2.33
C CYS A 229 19.62 12.44 -1.80
N ALA A 230 18.32 12.13 -1.89
CA ALA A 230 17.26 12.98 -1.38
C ALA A 230 17.38 13.21 0.14
N LYS A 231 17.70 12.16 0.91
CA LYS A 231 17.97 12.28 2.36
C LYS A 231 19.17 13.18 2.65
N ASN A 232 20.23 13.10 1.86
CA ASN A 232 21.39 13.97 2.03
C ASN A 232 21.03 15.44 1.74
N THR A 233 20.23 15.70 0.70
CA THR A 233 19.70 17.04 0.39
C THR A 233 18.83 17.55 1.54
N ILE A 234 17.87 16.76 2.03
CA ILE A 234 17.04 17.09 3.21
C ILE A 234 17.91 17.49 4.40
N ASN A 235 18.89 16.65 4.78
CA ASN A 235 19.77 16.91 5.92
C ASN A 235 20.62 18.19 5.74
N SER A 236 21.07 18.47 4.51
CA SER A 236 21.82 19.69 4.19
C SER A 236 20.96 20.94 4.38
N TYR A 237 19.73 20.95 3.85
CA TYR A 237 18.81 22.08 3.97
C TYR A 237 18.27 22.25 5.38
N VAL A 238 18.05 21.17 6.13
CA VAL A 238 17.74 21.21 7.56
C VAL A 238 18.84 21.95 8.33
N LYS A 239 20.13 21.68 8.04
CA LYS A 239 21.24 22.42 8.65
C LYS A 239 21.22 23.91 8.28
N LYS A 240 20.86 24.26 7.04
CA LYS A 240 20.72 25.69 6.64
C LYS A 240 19.64 26.39 7.46
N ILE A 241 18.49 25.74 7.68
CA ILE A 241 17.39 26.27 8.51
C ILE A 241 17.85 26.47 9.95
N GLN A 242 18.62 25.52 10.50
CA GLN A 242 19.15 25.64 11.86
C GLN A 242 20.09 26.83 12.06
N VAL A 243 20.76 27.29 10.99
CA VAL A 243 21.72 28.40 11.04
C VAL A 243 21.03 29.75 10.89
N ASP A 244 20.08 29.89 9.96
CA ASP A 244 19.39 31.17 9.70
C ASP A 244 17.91 30.95 9.35
N TYR A 245 17.09 30.92 10.40
CA TYR A 245 15.66 30.68 10.32
C TYR A 245 14.89 31.79 9.59
N SER A 246 15.43 33.01 9.52
CA SER A 246 14.77 34.16 8.88
C SER A 246 14.64 33.98 7.35
N LYS A 247 15.49 33.13 6.76
CA LYS A 247 15.49 32.81 5.33
C LYS A 247 14.64 31.59 4.98
N TRP A 248 13.72 31.20 5.85
CA TRP A 248 12.86 30.03 5.67
C TRP A 248 12.25 29.93 4.27
N THR A 249 11.53 30.97 3.82
CA THR A 249 10.82 30.95 2.53
C THR A 249 11.78 30.76 1.35
N GLN A 250 12.98 31.33 1.45
CA GLN A 250 14.04 31.16 0.46
C GLN A 250 14.58 29.72 0.47
N ILE A 251 14.90 29.19 1.66
CA ILE A 251 15.41 27.83 1.85
C ILE A 251 14.39 26.80 1.34
N GLU A 252 13.10 26.97 1.67
CA GLU A 252 12.02 26.12 1.18
C GLU A 252 11.99 26.13 -0.35
N THR A 253 12.01 27.31 -0.97
CA THR A 253 11.99 27.44 -2.43
C THR A 253 13.20 26.76 -3.07
N GLU A 254 14.41 26.98 -2.52
CA GLU A 254 15.64 26.34 -2.99
C GLU A 254 15.58 24.81 -2.85
N PHE A 255 15.12 24.30 -1.71
CA PHE A 255 14.94 22.86 -1.48
C PHE A 255 13.98 22.25 -2.50
N ARG A 256 12.83 22.91 -2.75
CA ARG A 256 11.83 22.46 -3.73
C ARG A 256 12.43 22.34 -5.12
N MET A 257 13.16 23.37 -5.54
CA MET A 257 13.85 23.38 -6.83
C MET A 257 14.92 22.28 -6.93
N GLU A 258 15.69 22.05 -5.86
CA GLU A 258 16.72 21.01 -5.86
C GLU A 258 16.12 19.60 -5.87
N LEU A 259 15.04 19.36 -5.09
CA LEU A 259 14.33 18.08 -5.08
C LEU A 259 13.66 17.80 -6.44
N ASP A 260 13.11 18.82 -7.08
CA ASP A 260 12.54 18.70 -8.43
C ASP A 260 13.63 18.38 -9.47
N SER A 261 14.76 19.10 -9.40
CA SER A 261 15.91 18.84 -10.27
C SER A 261 16.47 17.41 -10.08
N LEU A 262 16.58 16.97 -8.83
CA LEU A 262 17.00 15.61 -8.48
C LEU A 262 16.03 14.58 -9.05
N THR A 263 14.73 14.79 -8.84
CA THR A 263 13.66 13.90 -9.34
C THR A 263 13.71 13.80 -10.86
N ASP A 264 13.81 14.94 -11.56
CA ASP A 264 13.83 14.98 -13.02
C ASP A 264 15.08 14.32 -13.61
N ASN A 265 16.24 14.51 -12.97
CA ASN A 265 17.48 13.86 -13.38
C ASN A 265 17.37 12.33 -13.22
N TRP A 266 16.82 11.84 -12.11
CA TRP A 266 16.65 10.40 -11.89
C TRP A 266 15.57 9.79 -12.78
N LYS A 267 14.47 10.52 -13.06
CA LYS A 267 13.49 10.14 -14.08
C LYS A 267 14.19 9.99 -15.43
N ARG A 268 14.96 10.98 -15.86
CA ARG A 268 15.68 10.96 -17.13
C ARG A 268 16.68 9.81 -17.21
N ASN A 269 17.48 9.59 -16.17
CA ASN A 269 18.48 8.51 -16.14
C ASN A 269 17.85 7.13 -16.12
N SER A 270 16.79 6.94 -15.33
CA SER A 270 16.07 5.66 -15.26
C SER A 270 15.34 5.35 -16.56
N LEU A 271 14.73 6.37 -17.19
CA LEU A 271 14.11 6.23 -18.51
C LEU A 271 15.15 5.98 -19.63
N ARG A 272 16.35 6.59 -19.53
CA ARG A 272 17.45 6.33 -20.48
C ARG A 272 17.92 4.88 -20.36
N TYR A 273 18.19 4.42 -19.14
CA TYR A 273 18.60 3.04 -18.88
C TYR A 273 17.53 2.02 -19.30
N TYR A 274 16.25 2.33 -19.03
CA TYR A 274 15.13 1.55 -19.56
C TYR A 274 15.14 1.49 -21.09
N SER A 275 15.35 2.64 -21.74
CA SER A 275 15.38 2.71 -23.21
C SER A 275 16.57 1.95 -23.81
N GLU A 276 17.72 1.95 -23.14
CA GLU A 276 18.91 1.16 -23.53
C GLU A 276 18.64 -0.35 -23.46
N LEU A 277 17.91 -0.82 -22.45
CA LEU A 277 17.57 -2.25 -22.26
C LEU A 277 16.45 -2.76 -23.16
N VAL A 278 15.65 -1.85 -23.73
CA VAL A 278 14.42 -2.17 -24.46
C VAL A 278 14.59 -2.08 -25.98
N GLN A 279 15.73 -1.58 -26.48
CA GLN A 279 15.95 -1.38 -27.91
C GLN A 279 15.67 -2.66 -28.72
N GLU A 280 14.81 -2.52 -29.73
CA GLU A 280 14.40 -3.51 -30.74
C GLU A 280 13.52 -4.70 -30.26
N GLN A 281 13.21 -4.84 -28.97
CA GLN A 281 12.51 -6.02 -28.45
C GLN A 281 10.97 -5.88 -28.32
N PHE A 282 10.44 -4.69 -28.03
CA PHE A 282 9.01 -4.49 -27.68
C PHE A 282 8.28 -3.51 -28.61
N ASP A 283 6.96 -3.64 -28.69
CA ASP A 283 6.09 -2.68 -29.39
C ASP A 283 5.99 -1.36 -28.61
N ALA A 284 5.66 -0.28 -29.30
CA ALA A 284 5.64 1.08 -28.74
C ALA A 284 4.74 1.22 -27.50
N ASN A 285 3.63 0.49 -27.41
CA ASN A 285 2.72 0.59 -26.26
C ASN A 285 3.34 -0.07 -25.02
N THR A 286 3.97 -1.24 -25.19
CA THR A 286 4.68 -1.92 -24.11
C THR A 286 5.87 -1.10 -23.60
N VAL A 287 6.61 -0.46 -24.50
CA VAL A 287 7.70 0.46 -24.12
C VAL A 287 7.14 1.60 -23.27
N GLU A 288 6.05 2.24 -23.72
CA GLU A 288 5.47 3.39 -23.03
C GLU A 288 4.91 3.04 -21.64
N GLU A 289 4.32 1.85 -21.49
CA GLU A 289 3.82 1.40 -20.19
C GLU A 289 4.97 1.19 -19.17
N GLY A 290 6.11 0.64 -19.58
CA GLY A 290 7.26 0.53 -18.68
C GLY A 290 7.85 1.89 -18.30
N LYS A 291 7.88 2.87 -19.22
CA LYS A 291 8.24 4.27 -18.88
C LYS A 291 7.29 4.85 -17.84
N ARG A 292 5.98 4.60 -17.98
CA ARG A 292 4.96 5.07 -17.03
C ARG A 292 5.16 4.47 -15.64
N LEU A 293 5.46 3.18 -15.53
CA LEU A 293 5.73 2.52 -14.25
C LEU A 293 6.96 3.11 -13.54
N ILE A 294 8.03 3.38 -14.28
CA ILE A 294 9.23 4.04 -13.75
C ILE A 294 8.91 5.46 -13.27
N TYR A 295 8.12 6.21 -14.05
CA TYR A 295 7.69 7.56 -13.69
C TYR A 295 6.90 7.57 -12.37
N ASN A 296 5.95 6.64 -12.23
CA ASN A 296 5.12 6.52 -11.04
C ASN A 296 5.95 6.17 -9.81
N MET A 297 6.85 5.18 -9.92
CA MET A 297 7.74 4.76 -8.84
C MET A 297 8.59 5.93 -8.30
N ILE A 298 9.23 6.71 -9.17
CA ILE A 298 10.06 7.85 -8.73
C ILE A 298 9.19 8.97 -8.16
N SER A 299 7.98 9.16 -8.70
CA SER A 299 7.04 10.16 -8.20
C SER A 299 6.47 9.76 -6.83
N GLU A 300 6.27 8.48 -6.56
CA GLU A 300 5.92 7.95 -5.24
C GLU A 300 7.02 8.25 -4.22
N GLU A 301 8.26 7.90 -4.54
CA GLU A 301 9.39 8.11 -3.63
C GLU A 301 9.64 9.61 -3.37
N ARG A 302 9.55 10.49 -4.38
CA ARG A 302 9.64 11.95 -4.19
C ARG A 302 8.66 12.44 -3.13
N ARG A 303 7.44 11.89 -3.10
CA ARG A 303 6.42 12.30 -2.12
C ARG A 303 6.76 11.85 -0.71
N GLU A 304 7.34 10.67 -0.56
CA GLU A 304 7.81 10.21 0.75
C GLU A 304 8.95 11.12 1.28
N GLN A 305 9.84 11.57 0.39
CA GLN A 305 10.90 12.53 0.74
C GLN A 305 10.34 13.91 1.10
N ASP A 306 9.30 14.36 0.40
CA ASP A 306 8.57 15.58 0.72
C ASP A 306 7.91 15.52 2.11
N ALA A 307 7.23 14.42 2.41
CA ALA A 307 6.63 14.19 3.73
C ALA A 307 7.68 14.21 4.85
N GLN A 308 8.84 13.59 4.62
CA GLN A 308 9.96 13.61 5.57
C GLN A 308 10.50 15.03 5.80
N TRP A 309 10.69 15.80 4.73
CA TRP A 309 11.07 17.20 4.81
C TRP A 309 10.06 18.00 5.65
N MET A 310 8.77 17.93 5.32
CA MET A 310 7.72 18.68 6.01
C MET A 310 7.63 18.33 7.50
N SER A 311 7.85 17.05 7.85
CA SER A 311 7.91 16.60 9.24
C SER A 311 9.08 17.24 9.98
N LEU A 312 10.30 17.14 9.44
CA LEU A 312 11.51 17.68 10.05
C LEU A 312 11.42 19.19 10.21
N VAL A 313 10.99 19.87 9.14
CA VAL A 313 10.75 21.31 9.14
C VAL A 313 9.81 21.72 10.26
N ARG A 314 8.70 21.00 10.45
CA ARG A 314 7.73 21.31 11.51
C ARG A 314 8.39 21.23 12.89
N GLU A 315 9.16 20.17 13.17
CA GLU A 315 9.86 20.03 14.45
C GLU A 315 10.83 21.20 14.72
N TYR A 316 11.58 21.62 13.70
CA TYR A 316 12.48 22.77 13.82
C TYR A 316 11.75 24.08 14.02
N LYS A 317 10.64 24.27 13.30
CA LYS A 317 9.78 25.45 13.38
C LYS A 317 9.09 25.56 14.73
N ASP A 318 8.60 24.46 15.27
CA ASP A 318 7.99 24.41 16.61
C ASP A 318 8.99 24.80 17.72
N SER A 319 10.29 24.60 17.47
CA SER A 319 11.37 25.01 18.38
C SER A 319 11.88 26.43 18.13
N TRP A 320 11.52 27.05 17.00
CA TRP A 320 12.06 28.34 16.57
C TRP A 320 11.51 29.50 17.38
N LEU A 321 10.19 29.57 17.60
CA LEU A 321 9.56 30.67 18.35
C LEU A 321 10.18 30.82 19.74
N SER A 322 10.41 29.71 20.43
CA SER A 322 11.06 29.71 21.74
C SER A 322 12.51 30.21 21.67
N LYS A 323 13.29 29.77 20.68
CA LYS A 323 14.68 30.23 20.48
C LYS A 323 14.75 31.71 20.12
N CYS A 324 13.87 32.18 19.24
CA CYS A 324 13.79 33.59 18.85
C CYS A 324 13.44 34.48 20.06
N ALA A 325 12.47 34.06 20.89
CA ALA A 325 12.10 34.75 22.11
C ALA A 325 13.30 34.88 23.07
N ILE A 326 14.03 33.77 23.30
CA ILE A 326 15.24 33.74 24.13
C ILE A 326 16.31 34.69 23.58
N GLU A 327 16.57 34.66 22.27
CA GLU A 327 17.58 35.49 21.62
C GLU A 327 17.23 37.00 21.69
N LYS A 328 15.97 37.37 21.43
CA LYS A 328 15.52 38.77 21.52
C LYS A 328 15.63 39.32 22.95
N VAL A 329 15.20 38.54 23.94
CA VAL A 329 15.35 38.90 25.35
C VAL A 329 16.83 39.05 25.71
N GLY A 330 17.67 38.09 25.32
CA GLY A 330 19.12 38.13 25.55
C GLY A 330 19.83 39.32 24.90
N ASN A 331 19.50 39.64 23.65
CA ASN A 331 20.03 40.82 22.96
C ASN A 331 19.67 42.12 23.67
N LYS A 332 18.46 42.21 24.26
CA LYS A 332 18.07 43.38 25.03
C LYS A 332 18.81 43.48 26.37
N ILE A 333 19.00 42.36 27.07
CA ILE A 333 19.86 42.30 28.28
C ILE A 333 21.25 42.83 27.94
N ARG A 334 21.83 42.36 26.82
CA ARG A 334 23.15 42.79 26.33
C ARG A 334 23.22 44.30 26.04
N GLY A 335 22.16 44.87 25.47
CA GLY A 335 22.07 46.30 25.13
C GLY A 335 21.82 47.24 26.30
N LEU A 336 21.22 46.77 27.41
CA LEU A 336 20.93 47.60 28.59
C LEU A 336 22.17 47.91 29.44
N GLY A 337 23.19 47.05 29.39
CA GLY A 337 24.38 47.16 30.24
C GLY A 337 24.08 47.00 31.74
N PHE A 338 25.10 47.11 32.60
CA PHE A 338 24.99 46.90 34.07
C PHE A 338 24.27 48.05 34.80
N LYS A 339 23.06 48.42 34.37
CA LYS A 339 22.22 49.38 35.09
C LYS A 339 21.18 48.60 35.90
N LYS A 340 21.15 48.87 37.21
CA LYS A 340 20.10 48.36 38.10
C LYS A 340 18.80 49.08 37.76
N ILE A 341 17.81 48.34 37.28
CA ILE A 341 16.51 48.87 36.87
C ILE A 341 15.46 48.40 37.88
N ASN A 342 14.46 49.23 38.19
CA ASN A 342 13.39 48.82 39.10
C ASN A 342 12.45 47.80 38.44
N GLU A 343 11.71 47.02 39.23
CA GLU A 343 10.84 45.94 38.73
C GLU A 343 9.77 46.41 37.73
N ALA A 344 9.19 47.60 37.96
CA ALA A 344 8.12 48.14 37.11
C ALA A 344 8.64 48.55 35.73
N GLU A 345 9.83 49.16 35.67
CA GLU A 345 10.51 49.52 34.43
C GLU A 345 11.03 48.28 33.69
N CYS A 346 11.50 47.27 34.44
CA CYS A 346 11.89 45.97 33.91
C CYS A 346 10.71 45.24 33.22
N ALA A 347 9.55 45.18 33.88
CA ALA A 347 8.34 44.59 33.32
C ALA A 347 7.87 45.32 32.05
N LYS A 348 7.96 46.66 32.02
CA LYS A 348 7.60 47.46 30.85
C LYS A 348 8.52 47.18 29.66
N ILE A 349 9.83 47.12 29.89
CA ILE A 349 10.82 46.77 28.85
C ILE A 349 10.56 45.36 28.33
N PHE A 350 10.28 44.40 29.22
CA PHE A 350 9.99 43.02 28.83
C PHE A 350 8.73 42.92 27.96
N GLU A 351 7.64 43.60 28.32
CA GLU A 351 6.41 43.60 27.52
C GLU A 351 6.62 44.20 26.12
N ASP A 352 7.48 45.20 25.98
CA ASP A 352 7.81 45.74 24.66
C ASP A 352 8.64 44.75 23.82
N ILE A 353 9.57 43.98 24.41
CA ILE A 353 10.25 42.86 23.72
C ILE A 353 9.23 41.77 23.36
N TRP A 354 8.32 41.45 24.27
CA TRP A 354 7.37 40.35 24.07
C TRP A 354 6.36 40.66 22.97
N LYS A 355 6.02 41.93 22.74
CA LYS A 355 5.23 42.33 21.56
C LYS A 355 5.91 41.92 20.26
N GLU A 356 7.24 42.07 20.17
CA GLU A 356 7.98 41.63 18.97
C GLU A 356 7.94 40.10 18.81
N VAL A 357 7.95 39.35 19.91
CA VAL A 357 7.81 37.87 19.90
C VAL A 357 6.38 37.45 19.49
N GLU A 358 5.36 38.16 19.97
CA GLU A 358 3.97 37.93 19.56
C GLU A 358 3.73 38.30 18.10
N ASP A 359 4.41 39.31 17.57
CA ASP A 359 4.34 39.63 16.14
C ASP A 359 5.05 38.58 15.28
N ASP A 360 6.21 38.08 15.72
CA ASP A 360 6.87 36.92 15.08
C ASP A 360 5.97 35.68 15.11
N LYS A 361 5.27 35.42 16.22
CA LYS A 361 4.31 34.32 16.37
C LYS A 361 3.14 34.45 15.40
N LYS A 362 2.57 35.65 15.24
CA LYS A 362 1.49 35.88 14.27
C LYS A 362 1.97 35.60 12.85
N GLU A 363 3.15 36.09 12.50
CA GLU A 363 3.73 35.87 11.18
C GLU A 363 4.07 34.39 10.95
N PHE A 364 4.60 33.73 11.97
CA PHE A 364 4.88 32.29 11.95
C PHE A 364 3.62 31.44 11.75
N ASN A 365 2.55 31.72 12.50
CA ASN A 365 1.28 31.00 12.36
C ASN A 365 0.69 31.20 10.95
N ARG A 366 0.77 32.41 10.39
CA ARG A 366 0.35 32.68 9.00
C ARG A 366 1.11 31.84 7.97
N GLN A 367 2.39 31.57 8.20
CA GLN A 367 3.22 30.78 7.29
C GLN A 367 3.06 29.26 7.48
N MET A 368 2.55 28.81 8.63
CA MET A 368 2.47 27.40 9.00
C MET A 368 1.09 26.79 8.79
N VAL A 369 0.05 27.61 8.96
CA VAL A 369 -1.33 27.16 9.02
C VAL A 369 -2.11 27.85 7.91
N TYR A 370 -2.78 27.06 7.08
CA TYR A 370 -3.81 27.59 6.21
C TYR A 370 -5.01 28.04 7.05
N GLN A 371 -5.49 29.26 6.80
CA GLN A 371 -6.74 29.69 7.40
C GLN A 371 -7.88 28.76 7.00
N SER A 372 -8.97 28.74 7.77
CA SER A 372 -10.07 27.79 7.55
C SER A 372 -10.60 27.77 6.10
N GLU A 373 -10.55 28.90 5.37
CA GLU A 373 -11.00 28.97 3.98
C GLU A 373 -9.90 28.54 2.98
N GLU A 374 -8.65 28.92 3.22
CA GLU A 374 -7.50 28.47 2.44
C GLU A 374 -7.29 26.96 2.56
N LEU A 375 -7.51 26.40 3.76
CA LEU A 375 -7.43 24.96 4.00
C LEU A 375 -8.48 24.22 3.17
N LYS A 376 -9.69 24.77 3.06
CA LYS A 376 -10.73 24.19 2.19
C LYS A 376 -10.29 24.20 0.74
N GLN A 377 -9.77 25.35 0.26
CA GLN A 377 -9.27 25.48 -1.09
C GLN A 377 -8.10 24.52 -1.36
N HIS A 378 -7.19 24.36 -0.39
CA HIS A 378 -6.07 23.43 -0.46
C HIS A 378 -6.54 21.98 -0.60
N VAL A 379 -7.42 21.51 0.31
CA VAL A 379 -7.98 20.16 0.26
C VAL A 379 -8.72 19.93 -1.05
N GLN A 380 -9.54 20.89 -1.48
CA GLN A 380 -10.32 20.80 -2.70
C GLN A 380 -9.43 20.74 -3.95
N ALA A 381 -8.45 21.65 -4.08
CA ALA A 381 -7.54 21.70 -5.22
C ALA A 381 -6.69 20.43 -5.30
N THR A 382 -6.14 20.00 -4.16
CA THR A 382 -5.29 18.81 -4.07
C THR A 382 -6.05 17.55 -4.48
N PHE A 383 -7.26 17.34 -3.97
CA PHE A 383 -8.08 16.20 -4.37
C PHE A 383 -8.56 16.30 -5.83
N ASN A 384 -8.93 17.48 -6.32
CA ASN A 384 -9.33 17.62 -7.73
C ASN A 384 -8.17 17.31 -8.68
N ASN A 385 -6.96 17.75 -8.34
CA ASN A 385 -5.76 17.40 -9.09
C ASN A 385 -5.48 15.89 -9.00
N ALA A 386 -5.60 15.30 -7.82
CA ALA A 386 -5.39 13.86 -7.61
C ALA A 386 -6.40 13.02 -8.41
N VAL A 387 -7.67 13.41 -8.41
CA VAL A 387 -8.74 12.80 -9.22
C VAL A 387 -8.40 12.91 -10.70
N HIS A 388 -7.94 14.08 -11.16
CA HIS A 388 -7.58 14.31 -12.56
C HIS A 388 -6.39 13.43 -12.97
N GLU A 389 -5.31 13.41 -12.18
CA GLU A 389 -4.10 12.62 -12.43
C GLU A 389 -4.37 11.10 -12.36
N PHE A 390 -5.04 10.64 -11.32
CA PHE A 390 -5.43 9.24 -11.20
C PHE A 390 -6.28 8.82 -12.40
N SER A 391 -7.24 9.66 -12.80
CA SER A 391 -8.12 9.36 -13.92
C SER A 391 -7.51 9.55 -15.31
N SER A 392 -6.41 10.29 -15.46
CA SER A 392 -5.65 10.39 -16.72
C SER A 392 -4.73 9.17 -16.88
N THR A 393 -4.02 8.82 -15.80
CA THR A 393 -3.10 7.69 -15.70
C THR A 393 -3.82 6.36 -15.95
N VAL A 394 -5.03 6.20 -15.40
CA VAL A 394 -5.86 5.00 -15.60
C VAL A 394 -6.57 4.97 -16.96
N ARG A 395 -6.62 6.07 -17.74
CA ARG A 395 -7.34 6.08 -19.05
C ARG A 395 -6.46 5.95 -20.28
N GLN A 396 -5.20 6.37 -20.26
CA GLN A 396 -4.39 6.46 -21.49
C GLN A 396 -3.54 5.23 -21.83
N GLY A 397 -3.43 4.23 -20.94
CA GLY A 397 -2.63 3.02 -21.22
C GLY A 397 -2.95 1.76 -20.40
N SER A 398 -3.99 1.78 -19.57
CA SER A 398 -4.33 0.64 -18.72
C SER A 398 -4.78 -0.59 -19.52
N ASN A 399 -4.34 -1.78 -19.08
CA ASN A 399 -4.78 -3.07 -19.60
C ASN A 399 -6.32 -3.11 -19.58
N GLN A 400 -6.94 -3.77 -20.57
CA GLN A 400 -8.39 -3.94 -20.64
C GLN A 400 -8.99 -4.38 -19.29
N LYS A 401 -8.25 -5.15 -18.47
CA LYS A 401 -8.62 -5.53 -17.09
C LYS A 401 -8.81 -4.38 -16.09
N GLU A 402 -8.03 -3.30 -16.13
CA GLU A 402 -8.24 -2.10 -15.29
C GLU A 402 -9.38 -1.22 -15.84
N LYS A 403 -9.53 -1.21 -17.17
CA LYS A 403 -10.70 -0.64 -17.86
C LYS A 403 -11.99 -1.44 -17.61
N GLU A 404 -11.88 -2.74 -17.31
CA GLU A 404 -12.96 -3.65 -16.94
C GLU A 404 -13.20 -3.68 -15.41
N LYS A 405 -12.17 -3.45 -14.58
CA LYS A 405 -12.23 -3.33 -13.11
C LYS A 405 -13.23 -2.24 -12.70
N PHE A 406 -13.29 -1.17 -13.47
CA PHE A 406 -14.16 -0.05 -13.19
C PHE A 406 -14.91 0.32 -14.48
N LYS A 407 -16.23 0.07 -14.52
CA LYS A 407 -17.07 0.36 -15.70
C LYS A 407 -16.86 1.81 -16.17
N ARG A 408 -17.01 2.08 -17.47
CA ARG A 408 -16.94 3.46 -18.03
C ARG A 408 -17.82 4.44 -17.26
N ASP A 409 -18.99 3.99 -16.80
CA ASP A 409 -19.92 4.78 -16.01
C ASP A 409 -19.35 5.14 -14.61
N PHE A 410 -18.66 4.19 -13.96
CA PHE A 410 -17.95 4.41 -12.69
C PHE A 410 -16.83 5.46 -12.85
N TRP A 411 -16.09 5.44 -13.94
CA TRP A 411 -15.06 6.45 -14.19
C TRP A 411 -15.62 7.83 -14.55
N THR A 412 -16.83 7.90 -15.07
CA THR A 412 -17.43 9.16 -15.51
C THR A 412 -18.06 9.91 -14.35
N SER A 413 -18.52 9.18 -13.32
CA SER A 413 -18.97 9.77 -12.05
C SER A 413 -17.79 10.26 -11.18
N ILE A 414 -16.63 9.62 -11.25
CA ILE A 414 -15.45 9.96 -10.43
C ILE A 414 -14.70 11.20 -10.93
N LYS A 415 -14.67 11.42 -12.25
CA LYS A 415 -13.79 12.40 -12.89
C LYS A 415 -14.10 13.87 -12.64
N LYS A 416 -15.26 14.17 -12.08
CA LYS A 416 -15.73 15.55 -12.00
C LYS A 416 -15.01 16.26 -10.85
N PRO A 417 -14.55 17.51 -11.05
CA PRO A 417 -14.09 18.31 -9.94
C PRO A 417 -15.24 18.46 -8.93
N SER A 418 -14.95 18.17 -7.67
CA SER A 418 -15.91 18.22 -6.58
C SER A 418 -15.56 19.36 -5.62
N THR A 419 -16.57 19.93 -4.99
CA THR A 419 -16.41 20.94 -3.94
C THR A 419 -16.27 20.27 -2.58
N LEU A 420 -15.51 20.88 -1.67
CA LEU A 420 -15.46 20.39 -0.30
C LEU A 420 -16.75 20.74 0.46
N GLU A 421 -17.44 19.73 0.96
CA GLU A 421 -18.61 19.90 1.85
C GLU A 421 -18.22 19.55 3.29
N GLU A 422 -18.39 20.50 4.22
CA GLU A 422 -17.95 20.32 5.60
C GLU A 422 -18.79 19.29 6.37
N ASN A 423 -20.06 19.14 6.04
CA ASN A 423 -20.97 18.29 6.82
C ASN A 423 -21.63 17.24 5.95
N ILE A 424 -20.86 16.18 5.65
CA ILE A 424 -21.38 14.97 5.02
C ILE A 424 -21.40 13.85 6.03
N ASN A 425 -22.54 13.16 6.07
CA ASN A 425 -22.71 11.89 6.74
C ASN A 425 -23.11 10.84 5.71
N ILE A 426 -22.64 9.61 5.93
CA ILE A 426 -23.04 8.46 5.15
C ILE A 426 -24.14 7.71 5.88
N ASP A 427 -25.33 7.69 5.29
CA ASP A 427 -26.45 6.90 5.77
C ASP A 427 -26.68 5.64 4.94
N ILE A 428 -27.17 4.59 5.61
CA ILE A 428 -27.53 3.32 4.99
C ILE A 428 -28.59 3.53 3.91
N GLN A 429 -29.55 4.45 4.10
CA GLN A 429 -30.58 4.70 3.08
C GLN A 429 -30.01 5.32 1.81
N GLN A 430 -28.98 6.17 1.91
CA GLN A 430 -28.32 6.76 0.75
C GLN A 430 -27.57 5.68 -0.05
N ILE A 431 -26.82 4.81 0.63
CA ILE A 431 -26.13 3.67 0.00
C ILE A 431 -27.15 2.74 -0.66
N GLN A 432 -28.27 2.44 0.02
CA GLN A 432 -29.35 1.63 -0.54
C GLN A 432 -29.94 2.24 -1.83
N ARG A 433 -29.99 3.56 -1.99
CA ARG A 433 -30.53 4.17 -3.22
C ARG A 433 -29.62 3.95 -4.43
N ILE A 434 -28.31 3.88 -4.21
CA ILE A 434 -27.32 3.80 -5.30
C ILE A 434 -26.87 2.37 -5.64
N ILE A 435 -27.06 1.39 -4.76
CA ILE A 435 -26.71 -0.01 -5.05
C ILE A 435 -27.90 -0.77 -5.66
N GLU A 436 -27.61 -1.71 -6.55
CA GLU A 436 -28.52 -2.74 -7.04
C GLU A 436 -27.93 -4.12 -6.80
N VAL A 437 -28.73 -5.03 -6.23
CA VAL A 437 -28.30 -6.38 -5.89
C VAL A 437 -28.92 -7.34 -6.89
N LYS A 438 -28.12 -7.84 -7.84
CA LYS A 438 -28.54 -8.92 -8.74
C LYS A 438 -28.32 -10.26 -8.03
N THR A 439 -29.41 -10.95 -7.74
CA THR A 439 -29.45 -12.31 -7.17
C THR A 439 -29.45 -13.34 -8.29
N ASN A 440 -28.70 -14.44 -8.14
CA ASN A 440 -28.68 -15.53 -9.11
C ASN A 440 -30.06 -16.21 -9.21
N PHE A 441 -30.38 -16.70 -10.42
CA PHE A 441 -31.70 -17.20 -10.85
C PHE A 441 -32.34 -18.29 -9.95
N MET A 442 -31.56 -18.97 -9.10
CA MET A 442 -32.07 -19.99 -8.17
C MET A 442 -32.86 -19.45 -6.96
N SER A 443 -32.87 -18.15 -6.68
CA SER A 443 -33.60 -17.59 -5.52
C SER A 443 -35.00 -17.04 -5.85
N PHE A 444 -35.59 -17.44 -6.99
CA PHE A 444 -36.81 -16.82 -7.52
C PHE A 444 -38.08 -17.05 -6.67
N PHE A 445 -38.03 -17.96 -5.69
CA PHE A 445 -39.22 -18.34 -4.91
C PHE A 445 -39.45 -17.57 -3.58
N ASN A 446 -38.61 -16.61 -3.17
CA ASN A 446 -38.86 -15.86 -1.93
C ASN A 446 -38.76 -14.33 -2.07
N MET A 447 -39.95 -13.71 -2.10
CA MET A 447 -40.40 -12.35 -1.73
C MET A 447 -39.45 -11.14 -1.88
N GLN A 448 -39.99 -10.04 -2.43
CA GLN A 448 -39.39 -8.68 -2.45
C GLN A 448 -38.81 -8.22 -1.09
N ASN A 449 -39.35 -8.71 0.03
CA ASN A 449 -38.85 -8.45 1.38
C ASN A 449 -37.44 -9.01 1.64
N ALA A 450 -37.07 -10.17 1.08
CA ALA A 450 -35.74 -10.75 1.22
C ALA A 450 -34.67 -9.93 0.46
N LYS A 451 -35.02 -9.35 -0.70
CA LYS A 451 -34.15 -8.44 -1.46
C LYS A 451 -33.88 -7.13 -0.70
N ASN A 452 -34.90 -6.53 -0.07
CA ASN A 452 -34.72 -5.33 0.74
C ASN A 452 -33.87 -5.57 2.00
N THR A 453 -34.05 -6.71 2.67
CA THR A 453 -33.25 -7.10 3.83
C THR A 453 -31.79 -7.37 3.45
N SER A 454 -31.55 -8.08 2.34
CA SER A 454 -30.22 -8.27 1.73
C SER A 454 -29.55 -6.95 1.37
N LYS A 455 -30.29 -6.02 0.76
CA LYS A 455 -29.79 -4.71 0.34
C LYS A 455 -29.42 -3.84 1.54
N LYS A 456 -30.21 -3.88 2.62
CA LYS A 456 -29.90 -3.21 3.90
C LYS A 456 -28.64 -3.77 4.56
N LYS A 457 -28.49 -5.10 4.57
CA LYS A 457 -27.32 -5.77 5.13
C LYS A 457 -26.04 -5.39 4.37
N ILE A 458 -26.08 -5.48 3.04
CA ILE A 458 -24.95 -5.07 2.17
C ILE A 458 -24.63 -3.58 2.32
N ALA A 459 -25.64 -2.70 2.36
CA ALA A 459 -25.42 -1.28 2.58
C ALA A 459 -24.78 -0.98 3.94
N LYS A 460 -25.12 -1.75 4.98
CA LYS A 460 -24.46 -1.68 6.28
C LYS A 460 -23.01 -2.16 6.21
N GLU A 461 -22.72 -3.27 5.53
CA GLU A 461 -21.37 -3.78 5.33
C GLU A 461 -20.48 -2.79 4.56
N ILE A 462 -21.00 -2.16 3.50
CA ILE A 462 -20.32 -1.08 2.77
C ILE A 462 -20.03 0.09 3.71
N LYS A 463 -21.01 0.55 4.48
CA LYS A 463 -20.84 1.65 5.44
C LYS A 463 -19.76 1.31 6.47
N ASP A 464 -19.86 0.15 7.12
CA ASP A 464 -18.96 -0.25 8.20
C ASP A 464 -17.53 -0.38 7.68
N LYS A 465 -17.32 -0.99 6.51
CA LYS A 465 -15.99 -1.11 5.91
C LYS A 465 -15.43 0.25 5.47
N LEU A 466 -16.23 1.07 4.81
CA LEU A 466 -15.81 2.40 4.39
C LEU A 466 -15.47 3.31 5.58
N THR A 467 -16.30 3.31 6.62
CA THR A 467 -15.99 4.04 7.87
C THR A 467 -14.71 3.53 8.49
N ARG A 468 -14.47 2.21 8.53
CA ARG A 468 -13.22 1.64 9.04
C ARG A 468 -12.00 2.09 8.23
N THR A 469 -12.08 2.04 6.90
CA THR A 469 -11.01 2.49 5.98
C THR A 469 -10.70 3.97 6.16
N ILE A 470 -11.74 4.82 6.18
CA ILE A 470 -11.58 6.27 6.34
C ILE A 470 -11.09 6.62 7.73
N ASN A 471 -11.55 5.91 8.77
CA ASN A 471 -11.03 6.07 10.12
C ASN A 471 -9.55 5.70 10.22
N GLY A 472 -9.09 4.70 9.46
CA GLY A 472 -7.65 4.40 9.36
C GLY A 472 -6.88 5.58 8.79
N ILE A 473 -7.35 6.17 7.68
CA ILE A 473 -6.73 7.34 7.04
C ILE A 473 -6.71 8.55 8.00
N THR A 474 -7.82 8.85 8.67
CA THR A 474 -7.89 10.00 9.59
C THR A 474 -7.15 9.76 10.89
N PHE A 475 -7.07 8.51 11.37
CA PHE A 475 -6.24 8.15 12.50
C PHE A 475 -4.77 8.43 12.22
N ASP A 476 -4.27 8.02 11.05
CA ASP A 476 -2.90 8.30 10.63
C ASP A 476 -2.62 9.81 10.57
N LEU A 477 -3.54 10.60 10.01
CA LEU A 477 -3.42 12.06 9.97
C LEU A 477 -3.40 12.70 11.36
N LYS A 478 -4.25 12.20 12.27
CA LYS A 478 -4.30 12.67 13.65
C LYS A 478 -3.01 12.34 14.39
N GLN A 479 -2.49 11.13 14.21
CA GLN A 479 -1.23 10.67 14.84
C GLN A 479 -0.01 11.44 14.34
N LYS A 480 0.04 11.75 13.04
CA LYS A 480 1.13 12.55 12.44
C LYS A 480 0.98 14.07 12.67
N THR A 481 -0.04 14.49 13.42
CA THR A 481 -0.42 15.89 13.66
C THR A 481 -0.45 16.72 12.37
N SER A 482 -0.80 16.11 11.24
CA SER A 482 -0.69 16.72 9.92
C SER A 482 -1.54 17.99 9.81
N LEU A 483 -0.96 19.04 9.25
CA LEU A 483 -1.61 20.35 9.05
C LEU A 483 -2.07 20.58 7.59
N HIS A 484 -1.53 19.81 6.64
CA HIS A 484 -1.83 19.91 5.20
C HIS A 484 -1.86 18.52 4.56
N ILE A 485 -2.37 18.46 3.32
CA ILE A 485 -2.39 17.27 2.47
C ILE A 485 -1.34 17.41 1.37
N GLU A 486 -0.60 16.33 1.12
CA GLU A 486 0.23 16.22 -0.07
C GLU A 486 -0.53 15.59 -1.24
N HIS A 487 -0.21 16.04 -2.44
CA HIS A 487 -0.89 15.61 -3.66
C HIS A 487 -0.98 14.10 -3.85
N GLY A 488 0.10 13.33 -3.62
CA GLY A 488 -0.02 11.87 -3.78
C GLY A 488 -0.52 11.11 -2.57
N GLN A 489 -0.60 11.72 -1.38
CA GLN A 489 -1.40 11.15 -0.29
C GLN A 489 -2.87 11.14 -0.71
N ALA A 490 -3.36 12.24 -1.31
CA ALA A 490 -4.70 12.30 -1.87
C ALA A 490 -4.92 11.24 -2.97
N ILE A 491 -3.94 11.01 -3.85
CA ILE A 491 -4.01 9.92 -4.85
C ILE A 491 -4.16 8.55 -4.17
N LYS A 492 -3.30 8.24 -3.19
CA LYS A 492 -3.33 6.95 -2.49
C LYS A 492 -4.64 6.73 -1.75
N TRP A 493 -5.11 7.71 -0.99
CA TRP A 493 -6.40 7.60 -0.27
C TRP A 493 -7.58 7.43 -1.21
N PHE A 494 -7.53 8.11 -2.36
CA PHE A 494 -8.54 7.97 -3.39
C PHE A 494 -8.52 6.58 -4.05
N GLU A 495 -7.33 6.03 -4.28
CA GLU A 495 -7.18 4.65 -4.73
C GLU A 495 -7.71 3.64 -3.70
N THR A 496 -7.36 3.81 -2.42
CA THR A 496 -7.89 2.98 -1.31
C THR A 496 -9.41 3.03 -1.25
N LEU A 497 -10.01 4.21 -1.42
CA LEU A 497 -11.46 4.39 -1.49
C LEU A 497 -12.05 3.60 -2.68
N CYS A 498 -11.45 3.72 -3.86
CA CYS A 498 -11.89 3.01 -5.06
C CYS A 498 -11.79 1.48 -4.91
N ASN A 499 -10.67 0.98 -4.36
CA ASN A 499 -10.46 -0.43 -4.10
C ASN A 499 -11.46 -0.98 -3.07
N CYS A 500 -11.71 -0.24 -1.99
CA CYS A 500 -12.70 -0.59 -0.97
C CYS A 500 -14.11 -0.75 -1.56
N LEU A 501 -14.53 0.15 -2.46
CA LEU A 501 -15.83 0.06 -3.14
C LEU A 501 -15.86 -1.07 -4.18
N PHE A 502 -14.74 -1.31 -4.87
CA PHE A 502 -14.63 -2.32 -5.91
C PHE A 502 -14.83 -3.74 -5.38
N GLU A 503 -14.30 -4.07 -4.20
CA GLU A 503 -14.43 -5.42 -3.63
C GLU A 503 -15.89 -5.90 -3.57
N PHE A 504 -16.82 -5.02 -3.26
CA PHE A 504 -18.25 -5.34 -3.20
C PHE A 504 -18.84 -5.69 -4.57
N THR A 505 -18.24 -5.21 -5.66
CA THR A 505 -18.66 -5.56 -7.03
C THR A 505 -18.24 -6.98 -7.44
N GLN A 506 -17.29 -7.60 -6.72
CA GLN A 506 -16.71 -8.91 -7.03
C GLN A 506 -17.26 -10.06 -6.17
N LEU A 507 -18.21 -9.80 -5.27
CA LEU A 507 -18.79 -10.82 -4.39
C LEU A 507 -19.53 -11.92 -5.17
N GLN A 508 -19.13 -13.18 -4.96
CA GLN A 508 -19.68 -14.36 -5.65
C GLN A 508 -21.16 -14.64 -5.34
N THR A 509 -21.66 -14.18 -4.19
CA THR A 509 -23.03 -14.43 -3.71
C THR A 509 -24.06 -13.44 -4.25
N SER A 510 -23.63 -12.24 -4.66
CA SER A 510 -24.51 -11.20 -5.19
C SER A 510 -23.73 -10.23 -6.06
N LYS A 511 -24.15 -10.02 -7.31
CA LYS A 511 -23.53 -9.04 -8.20
C LYS A 511 -24.07 -7.65 -7.87
N ILE A 512 -23.26 -6.83 -7.20
CA ILE A 512 -23.61 -5.46 -6.83
C ILE A 512 -23.26 -4.52 -8.00
N GLU A 513 -24.24 -3.75 -8.47
CA GLU A 513 -24.03 -2.68 -9.45
C GLU A 513 -24.38 -1.32 -8.84
N PHE A 514 -23.51 -0.33 -9.01
CA PHE A 514 -23.76 1.05 -8.62
C PHE A 514 -24.52 1.77 -9.75
N LYS A 515 -25.71 2.29 -9.46
CA LYS A 515 -26.63 2.88 -10.45
C LYS A 515 -26.35 4.36 -10.79
N THR A 516 -25.88 5.16 -9.83
CA THR A 516 -25.75 6.62 -9.94
C THR A 516 -24.72 7.20 -8.94
N ASP A 517 -24.41 8.50 -9.08
CA ASP A 517 -23.38 9.30 -8.38
C ASP A 517 -23.07 8.86 -6.95
N PHE A 518 -21.87 8.31 -6.80
CA PHE A 518 -21.26 7.94 -5.54
C PHE A 518 -20.18 8.97 -5.10
N ASP A 519 -20.25 10.18 -5.68
CA ASP A 519 -19.56 11.41 -5.29
C ASP A 519 -19.62 11.65 -3.77
N PHE A 520 -20.73 11.29 -3.11
CA PHE A 520 -20.84 11.47 -1.67
C PHE A 520 -19.83 10.63 -0.85
N PHE A 521 -19.31 9.49 -1.35
CA PHE A 521 -18.24 8.75 -0.67
C PHE A 521 -16.92 9.52 -0.71
N GLU A 522 -16.63 10.11 -1.86
CA GLU A 522 -15.45 10.94 -2.11
C GLU A 522 -15.52 12.24 -1.30
N LYS A 523 -16.67 12.92 -1.34
CA LYS A 523 -16.90 14.10 -0.52
C LYS A 523 -16.91 13.78 0.98
N TYR A 524 -17.40 12.61 1.39
CA TYR A 524 -17.28 12.17 2.79
C TYR A 524 -15.82 12.00 3.20
N LEU A 525 -14.98 11.35 2.37
CA LEU A 525 -13.54 11.25 2.61
C LEU A 525 -12.90 12.64 2.75
N ARG A 526 -13.16 13.56 1.80
CA ARG A 526 -12.67 14.95 1.86
C ARG A 526 -13.11 15.66 3.14
N SER A 527 -14.38 15.51 3.51
CA SER A 527 -14.99 16.10 4.71
C SER A 527 -14.30 15.61 5.99
N GLN A 528 -14.07 14.30 6.11
CA GLN A 528 -13.40 13.71 7.27
C GLN A 528 -11.93 14.15 7.36
N ILE A 529 -11.23 14.23 6.22
CA ILE A 529 -9.86 14.74 6.18
C ILE A 529 -9.82 16.21 6.59
N TYR A 530 -10.68 17.05 6.01
CA TYR A 530 -10.77 18.47 6.37
C TYR A 530 -11.03 18.67 7.87
N LYS A 531 -12.00 17.92 8.45
CA LYS A 531 -12.28 17.97 9.90
C LYS A 531 -11.08 17.59 10.74
N THR A 532 -10.35 16.54 10.32
CA THR A 532 -9.17 16.06 11.04
C THR A 532 -8.05 17.08 10.98
N LEU A 533 -7.75 17.65 9.81
CA LEU A 533 -6.74 18.70 9.64
C LEU A 533 -7.10 19.96 10.43
N LYS A 534 -8.35 20.42 10.34
CA LYS A 534 -8.83 21.59 11.10
C LYS A 534 -8.68 21.38 12.61
N LYS A 535 -8.98 20.17 13.09
CA LYS A 535 -8.76 19.82 14.50
C LYS A 535 -7.28 19.81 14.87
N ASN A 536 -6.44 19.18 14.06
CA ASN A 536 -5.00 19.15 14.28
C ASN A 536 -4.40 20.56 14.31
N THR A 537 -4.86 21.46 13.43
CA THR A 537 -4.49 22.88 13.45
C THR A 537 -4.81 23.54 14.78
N ILE A 538 -6.05 23.40 15.27
CA ILE A 538 -6.47 24.00 16.56
C ILE A 538 -5.67 23.40 17.72
N ASP A 539 -5.51 22.08 17.75
CA ASP A 539 -4.76 21.38 18.79
C ASP A 539 -3.29 21.84 18.78
N TRP A 540 -2.68 22.00 17.61
CA TRP A 540 -1.32 22.51 17.46
C TRP A 540 -1.19 24.00 17.87
N GLU A 541 -2.10 24.88 17.45
CA GLU A 541 -2.08 26.30 17.83
C GLU A 541 -2.21 26.47 19.36
N ASN A 542 -3.07 25.68 20.00
CA ASN A 542 -3.22 25.67 21.45
C ASN A 542 -1.92 25.21 22.15
N GLN A 543 -1.29 24.15 21.65
CA GLN A 543 0.00 23.68 22.18
C GLN A 543 1.11 24.72 22.02
N GLN A 544 1.17 25.43 20.88
CA GLN A 544 2.16 26.49 20.67
C GLN A 544 1.91 27.68 21.59
N LYS A 545 0.64 28.05 21.79
CA LYS A 545 0.27 29.11 22.71
C LYS A 545 0.66 28.76 24.15
N GLU A 546 0.31 27.57 24.62
CA GLU A 546 0.66 27.11 25.97
C GLU A 546 2.18 27.10 26.21
N LYS A 547 2.94 26.57 25.25
CA LYS A 547 4.42 26.59 25.30
C LYS A 547 4.96 28.01 25.40
N LEU A 548 4.43 28.95 24.61
CA LEU A 548 4.91 30.31 24.57
C LEU A 548 4.49 31.12 25.80
N ASP A 549 3.28 30.91 26.32
CA ASP A 549 2.78 31.54 27.54
C ASP A 549 3.61 31.09 28.75
N ASN A 550 3.91 29.79 28.87
CA ASN A 550 4.82 29.27 29.90
C ASN A 550 6.23 29.88 29.77
N LEU A 551 6.76 29.96 28.54
CA LEU A 551 8.06 30.57 28.29
C LEU A 551 8.07 32.08 28.62
N LYS A 552 6.94 32.79 28.41
CA LYS A 552 6.79 34.20 28.78
C LYS A 552 7.01 34.40 30.26
N GLU A 553 6.28 33.63 31.08
CA GLU A 553 6.35 33.72 32.53
C GLU A 553 7.76 33.40 33.02
N ASP A 554 8.36 32.33 32.48
CA ASP A 554 9.72 31.91 32.83
C ASP A 554 10.77 32.97 32.48
N LEU A 555 10.70 33.54 31.27
CA LEU A 555 11.63 34.56 30.81
C LEU A 555 11.42 35.88 31.55
N LEU A 556 10.18 36.28 31.86
CA LEU A 556 9.89 37.50 32.63
C LEU A 556 10.49 37.41 34.03
N LEU A 557 10.26 36.29 34.73
CA LEU A 557 10.81 36.05 36.07
C LEU A 557 12.35 36.05 36.04
N SER A 558 12.94 35.42 35.04
CA SER A 558 14.40 35.40 34.87
C SER A 558 14.93 36.82 34.60
N PHE A 559 14.31 37.55 33.67
CA PHE A 559 14.67 38.91 33.29
C PHE A 559 14.60 39.88 34.47
N GLN A 560 13.55 39.77 35.30
CA GLN A 560 13.41 40.54 36.55
C GLN A 560 14.53 40.22 37.54
N LYS A 561 14.79 38.95 37.82
CA LYS A 561 15.85 38.55 38.77
C LYS A 561 17.23 39.01 38.32
N ILE A 562 17.56 38.81 37.05
CA ILE A 562 18.86 39.18 36.47
C ILE A 562 19.11 40.68 36.61
N LEU A 563 18.12 41.52 36.33
CA LEU A 563 18.29 42.98 36.34
C LEU A 563 18.15 43.63 37.72
N THR A 564 17.59 42.92 38.71
CA THR A 564 17.40 43.41 40.09
C THR A 564 18.50 42.96 41.06
N ASP A 565 19.09 41.76 40.87
CA ASP A 565 20.16 41.22 41.73
C ASP A 565 21.21 40.43 40.92
N PHE A 566 22.36 41.09 40.68
CA PHE A 566 23.53 40.57 39.95
C PHE A 566 24.51 39.77 40.85
N SER A 567 24.09 39.29 42.01
CA SER A 567 24.95 38.48 42.87
C SER A 567 25.40 37.20 42.15
N ASN A 568 26.63 36.75 42.41
CA ASN A 568 27.13 35.47 41.91
C ASN A 568 26.22 34.30 42.30
N GLU A 569 25.52 34.40 43.44
CA GLU A 569 24.56 33.40 43.89
C GLU A 569 23.36 33.31 42.95
N ASN A 570 22.68 34.42 42.67
CA ASN A 570 21.55 34.41 41.74
C ASN A 570 21.97 34.04 40.32
N LEU A 571 23.10 34.55 39.85
CA LEU A 571 23.63 34.21 38.53
C LEU A 571 23.89 32.70 38.41
N SER A 572 24.45 32.07 39.45
CA SER A 572 24.70 30.63 39.45
C SER A 572 23.40 29.80 39.41
N LYS A 573 22.36 30.24 40.11
CA LYS A 573 21.04 29.58 40.13
C LYS A 573 20.32 29.70 38.77
N GLU A 574 20.35 30.88 38.15
CA GLU A 574 19.70 31.09 36.84
C GLU A 574 20.44 30.36 35.71
N ILE A 575 21.78 30.34 35.71
CA ILE A 575 22.55 29.53 34.76
C ILE A 575 22.18 28.06 34.90
N LEU A 576 22.11 27.56 36.14
CA LEU A 576 21.72 26.18 36.39
C LEU A 576 20.33 25.90 35.83
N LYS A 577 19.32 26.77 36.08
CA LYS A 577 17.95 26.63 35.54
C LYS A 577 17.93 26.39 34.02
N TYR A 578 18.68 27.16 33.25
CA TYR A 578 18.71 26.99 31.79
C TYR A 578 19.51 25.76 31.33
N ILE A 579 20.59 25.40 32.03
CA ILE A 579 21.29 24.13 31.83
C ILE A 579 20.34 22.95 32.07
N LEU A 580 19.53 23.02 33.14
CA LEU A 580 18.53 22.01 33.51
C LEU A 580 17.48 21.81 32.40
N ILE A 581 16.95 22.92 31.85
CA ILE A 581 15.98 22.88 30.74
C ILE A 581 16.59 22.21 29.51
N ALA A 582 17.81 22.61 29.13
CA ALA A 582 18.49 22.04 27.97
C ALA A 582 18.85 20.56 28.17
N PHE A 583 19.22 20.14 29.38
CA PHE A 583 19.40 18.73 29.72
C PHE A 583 18.13 17.92 29.51
N LYS A 584 16.97 18.40 30.01
CA LYS A 584 15.68 17.72 29.78
C LYS A 584 15.37 17.56 28.30
N GLN A 585 15.66 18.57 27.48
CA GLN A 585 15.48 18.48 26.02
C GLN A 585 16.37 17.40 25.39
N GLN A 586 17.64 17.31 25.79
CA GLN A 586 18.55 16.27 25.30
C GLN A 586 18.10 14.87 25.72
N MET A 587 17.56 14.70 26.93
CA MET A 587 16.96 13.42 27.36
C MET A 587 15.77 13.03 26.49
N LEU A 588 14.90 13.99 26.13
CA LEU A 588 13.78 13.74 25.21
C LEU A 588 14.25 13.35 23.80
N GLU A 589 15.37 13.89 23.31
CA GLU A 589 15.96 13.46 22.04
C GLU A 589 16.47 12.01 22.11
N ILE A 590 17.03 11.59 23.25
CA ILE A 590 17.37 10.17 23.49
C ILE A 590 16.10 9.32 23.50
N GLU A 591 15.02 9.76 24.14
CA GLU A 591 13.71 9.06 24.10
C GLU A 591 13.24 8.88 22.66
N LYS A 592 13.34 9.90 21.79
CA LYS A 592 12.93 9.82 20.38
C LYS A 592 13.68 8.78 19.55
N THR A 593 14.87 8.34 19.99
CA THR A 593 15.59 7.23 19.32
C THR A 593 14.82 5.90 19.36
N VAL A 594 13.81 5.79 20.24
CA VAL A 594 12.90 4.64 20.33
C VAL A 594 12.27 4.30 18.99
N ASP A 595 11.88 5.29 18.18
CA ASP A 595 11.22 5.05 16.90
C ASP A 595 12.16 4.32 15.94
N ARG A 596 13.38 4.83 15.76
CA ARG A 596 14.37 4.20 14.90
C ARG A 596 14.66 2.77 15.34
N LYS A 597 14.82 2.51 16.64
CA LYS A 597 15.08 1.16 17.18
C LYS A 597 13.86 0.24 16.96
N LEU A 598 12.63 0.74 17.16
CA LEU A 598 11.40 0.01 16.85
C LEU A 598 11.31 -0.35 15.37
N GLN A 599 11.57 0.60 14.46
CA GLN A 599 11.50 0.34 13.02
C GLN A 599 12.52 -0.71 12.56
N ILE A 600 13.73 -0.70 13.14
CA ILE A 600 14.73 -1.74 12.88
C ILE A 600 14.21 -3.11 13.35
N TYR A 601 13.70 -3.20 14.58
CA TYR A 601 13.13 -4.45 15.10
C TYR A 601 11.98 -4.98 14.23
N LEU A 602 11.02 -4.13 13.86
CA LEU A 602 9.88 -4.52 13.03
C LEU A 602 10.36 -5.02 11.66
N ARG A 603 11.30 -4.30 11.03
CA ARG A 603 11.84 -4.68 9.73
C ARG A 603 12.58 -6.02 9.81
N GLU A 604 13.54 -6.14 10.71
CA GLU A 604 14.40 -7.33 10.82
C GLU A 604 13.62 -8.56 11.30
N SER A 605 12.70 -8.39 12.26
CA SER A 605 12.05 -9.50 12.96
C SER A 605 10.65 -9.83 12.43
N TRP A 606 9.96 -8.90 11.76
CA TRP A 606 8.55 -9.08 11.39
C TRP A 606 8.20 -8.70 9.94
N THR A 607 9.12 -8.13 9.17
CA THR A 607 8.88 -7.75 7.75
C THR A 607 9.78 -8.49 6.76
N ASP A 608 11.10 -8.54 7.02
CA ASP A 608 12.07 -9.03 6.03
C ASP A 608 12.51 -10.47 6.30
N THR A 609 12.91 -10.79 7.54
CA THR A 609 13.58 -12.07 7.83
C THR A 609 12.60 -13.17 8.24
N TYR A 610 11.75 -12.88 9.23
CA TYR A 610 10.93 -13.90 9.89
C TYR A 610 9.45 -13.81 9.58
N THR A 611 8.87 -12.64 9.29
CA THR A 611 7.42 -12.39 9.09
C THR A 611 6.47 -13.02 10.12
N ALA A 612 5.26 -12.48 10.30
CA ALA A 612 4.33 -13.01 11.30
C ALA A 612 4.01 -14.51 11.07
N THR A 613 3.75 -14.87 9.80
CA THR A 613 3.38 -16.23 9.40
C THR A 613 4.53 -17.23 9.58
N ARG A 614 5.75 -16.87 9.18
CA ARG A 614 6.90 -17.78 9.24
C ARG A 614 7.37 -17.96 10.69
N TYR A 615 7.30 -16.92 11.52
CA TYR A 615 7.54 -17.06 12.95
C TYR A 615 6.50 -17.99 13.60
N ALA A 616 5.21 -17.81 13.30
CA ALA A 616 4.17 -18.70 13.80
C ALA A 616 4.34 -20.15 13.33
N TYR A 617 4.73 -20.36 12.07
CA TYR A 617 5.04 -21.69 11.55
C TYR A 617 6.21 -22.33 12.31
N LYS A 618 7.27 -21.56 12.59
CA LYS A 618 8.44 -22.02 13.34
C LYS A 618 8.08 -22.47 14.76
N GLN A 619 7.24 -21.71 15.46
CA GLN A 619 6.83 -21.99 16.84
C GLN A 619 5.79 -23.10 16.96
N SER A 620 5.07 -23.42 15.88
CA SER A 620 4.04 -24.47 15.85
C SER A 620 4.54 -25.73 15.14
N PHE A 621 4.51 -25.72 13.81
CA PHE A 621 4.78 -26.89 12.97
C PHE A 621 6.25 -27.35 13.00
N ASP A 622 7.23 -26.44 12.94
CA ASP A 622 8.65 -26.85 12.97
C ASP A 622 9.08 -27.35 14.36
N ALA A 623 8.52 -26.75 15.42
CA ALA A 623 8.75 -27.16 16.80
C ALA A 623 7.97 -28.43 17.19
N LEU A 624 7.08 -28.94 16.32
CA LEU A 624 6.18 -30.07 16.59
C LEU A 624 5.35 -29.89 17.87
N ASN A 625 5.00 -28.64 18.20
CA ASN A 625 4.21 -28.31 19.39
C ASN A 625 2.71 -28.45 19.06
N ILE A 626 2.09 -29.53 19.53
CA ILE A 626 0.70 -29.87 19.21
C ILE A 626 -0.29 -28.79 19.68
N ASP A 627 -0.10 -28.20 20.86
CA ASP A 627 -1.02 -27.18 21.37
C ASP A 627 -0.92 -25.89 20.55
N ALA A 628 0.30 -25.47 20.21
CA ALA A 628 0.51 -24.35 19.29
C ALA A 628 -0.09 -24.59 17.89
N ILE A 629 -0.01 -25.83 17.39
CA ILE A 629 -0.62 -26.22 16.11
C ILE A 629 -2.15 -26.15 16.21
N ARG A 630 -2.75 -26.61 17.33
CA ARG A 630 -4.21 -26.51 17.55
C ARG A 630 -4.67 -25.05 17.53
N GLU A 631 -3.97 -24.17 18.23
CA GLU A 631 -4.25 -22.73 18.24
C GLU A 631 -4.16 -22.14 16.84
N TYR A 632 -3.05 -22.41 16.11
CA TYR A 632 -2.86 -21.94 14.74
C TYR A 632 -3.96 -22.44 13.78
N LEU A 633 -4.36 -23.71 13.86
CA LEU A 633 -5.40 -24.29 12.99
C LEU A 633 -6.81 -23.81 13.36
N SER A 634 -7.03 -23.38 14.61
CA SER A 634 -8.29 -22.80 15.05
C SER A 634 -8.46 -21.38 14.53
N ASP A 635 -7.53 -20.49 14.87
CA ASP A 635 -7.46 -19.12 14.35
C ASP A 635 -6.00 -18.68 14.19
N PRO A 636 -5.45 -18.71 12.95
CA PRO A 636 -4.06 -18.36 12.73
C PRO A 636 -3.78 -16.87 12.99
N ILE A 637 -4.80 -15.99 12.86
CA ILE A 637 -4.63 -14.56 13.10
C ILE A 637 -4.50 -14.32 14.60
N GLU A 638 -5.38 -14.93 15.41
CA GLU A 638 -5.32 -14.82 16.87
C GLU A 638 -4.01 -15.39 17.44
N TYR A 639 -3.58 -16.55 16.94
CA TYR A 639 -2.32 -17.16 17.35
C TYR A 639 -1.09 -16.30 16.98
N MET A 640 -1.01 -15.80 15.73
CA MET A 640 0.06 -14.89 15.31
C MET A 640 0.08 -13.61 16.13
N THR A 641 -1.10 -13.04 16.42
CA THR A 641 -1.23 -11.83 17.24
C THR A 641 -0.73 -12.08 18.66
N THR A 642 -1.05 -13.24 19.24
CA THR A 642 -0.62 -13.63 20.59
C THR A 642 0.89 -13.83 20.66
N LEU A 643 1.48 -14.50 19.66
CA LEU A 643 2.92 -14.67 19.54
C LEU A 643 3.63 -13.32 19.40
N PHE A 644 3.14 -12.46 18.50
CA PHE A 644 3.67 -11.12 18.31
C PHE A 644 3.62 -10.33 19.62
N ASN A 645 2.47 -10.28 20.28
CA ASN A 645 2.32 -9.51 21.52
C ASN A 645 3.24 -10.04 22.62
N SER A 646 3.42 -11.36 22.71
CA SER A 646 4.30 -11.96 23.72
C SER A 646 5.78 -11.60 23.49
N ASP A 647 6.26 -11.74 22.25
CA ASP A 647 7.64 -11.36 21.89
C ASP A 647 7.85 -9.85 21.97
N TYR A 648 6.85 -9.08 21.53
CA TYR A 648 6.88 -7.63 21.56
C TYR A 648 6.92 -7.07 22.99
N GLU A 649 6.16 -7.63 23.94
CA GLU A 649 6.21 -7.15 25.33
C GLU A 649 7.60 -7.38 25.95
N ILE A 650 8.27 -8.49 25.63
CA ILE A 650 9.67 -8.74 26.05
C ILE A 650 10.60 -7.70 25.40
N TYR A 651 10.45 -7.47 24.09
CA TYR A 651 11.25 -6.48 23.37
C TYR A 651 11.03 -5.07 23.89
N LYS A 652 9.77 -4.67 24.10
CA LYS A 652 9.33 -3.38 24.63
C LYS A 652 9.95 -3.13 26.00
N GLU A 653 9.87 -4.10 26.92
CA GLU A 653 10.50 -3.97 28.23
C GLU A 653 12.02 -3.79 28.11
N ARG A 654 12.68 -4.60 27.28
CA ARG A 654 14.12 -4.52 27.05
C ARG A 654 14.54 -3.19 26.43
N LEU A 655 13.82 -2.71 25.43
CA LEU A 655 14.08 -1.47 24.73
C LEU A 655 13.89 -0.27 25.67
N THR A 656 12.77 -0.22 26.39
CA THR A 656 12.49 0.83 27.38
C THR A 656 13.59 0.88 28.44
N ASN A 657 14.00 -0.27 28.99
CA ASN A 657 15.08 -0.33 29.96
C ASN A 657 16.44 0.11 29.38
N THR A 658 16.69 -0.20 28.10
CA THR A 658 17.92 0.22 27.40
C THR A 658 17.96 1.74 27.23
N ILE A 659 16.86 2.36 26.80
CA ILE A 659 16.77 3.82 26.65
C ILE A 659 16.90 4.52 27.99
N LEU A 660 16.22 4.02 29.04
CA LEU A 660 16.36 4.57 30.38
C LEU A 660 17.79 4.49 30.89
N ARG A 661 18.52 3.40 30.59
CA ARG A 661 19.95 3.27 30.92
C ARG A 661 20.81 4.25 30.13
N GLU A 662 20.54 4.46 28.84
CA GLU A 662 21.23 5.46 28.02
C GLU A 662 21.03 6.88 28.61
N ILE A 663 19.82 7.19 29.08
CA ILE A 663 19.54 8.45 29.78
C ILE A 663 20.28 8.51 31.13
N ASP A 664 20.28 7.42 31.92
CA ASP A 664 21.02 7.33 33.20
C ASP A 664 22.53 7.60 33.00
N GLU A 665 23.13 6.98 31.97
CA GLU A 665 24.55 7.13 31.62
C GLU A 665 24.86 8.54 31.13
N TYR A 666 24.02 9.08 30.23
CA TYR A 666 24.13 10.46 29.75
C TYR A 666 24.05 11.45 30.90
N TYR A 667 23.08 11.30 31.79
CA TYR A 667 22.88 12.14 32.96
C TYR A 667 24.11 12.14 33.88
N LYS A 668 24.59 10.96 34.29
CA LYS A 668 25.76 10.82 35.18
C LYS A 668 27.02 11.42 34.57
N SER A 669 27.31 11.04 33.32
CA SER A 669 28.48 11.53 32.57
C SER A 669 28.45 13.05 32.42
N THR A 670 27.30 13.62 32.04
CA THR A 670 27.18 15.06 31.84
C THR A 670 27.33 15.84 33.15
N LYS A 671 26.77 15.35 34.27
CA LYS A 671 26.94 15.95 35.60
C LYS A 671 28.41 15.95 36.03
N GLU A 672 29.08 14.80 35.96
CA GLU A 672 30.48 14.64 36.38
C GLU A 672 31.41 15.50 35.53
N ASN A 673 31.21 15.50 34.21
CA ASN A 673 32.01 16.28 33.27
C ASN A 673 31.79 17.79 33.46
N LEU A 674 30.56 18.23 33.74
CA LEU A 674 30.27 19.64 34.02
C LEU A 674 30.96 20.10 35.31
N LEU A 675 30.85 19.32 36.40
CA LEU A 675 31.55 19.62 37.66
C LEU A 675 33.07 19.70 37.49
N LYS A 676 33.63 18.74 36.73
CA LYS A 676 35.05 18.73 36.41
C LYS A 676 35.45 19.98 35.61
N ALA A 677 34.69 20.33 34.57
CA ALA A 677 34.99 21.48 33.73
C ALA A 677 34.88 22.82 34.49
N VAL A 678 33.89 22.98 35.38
CA VAL A 678 33.76 24.16 36.26
C VAL A 678 34.95 24.24 37.22
N SER A 679 35.37 23.11 37.79
CA SER A 679 36.51 23.05 38.72
C SER A 679 37.84 23.37 38.02
N GLU A 680 38.05 22.84 36.81
CA GLU A 680 39.23 23.15 35.98
C GLU A 680 39.28 24.63 35.60
N TRP A 681 38.15 25.24 35.27
CA TRP A 681 38.06 26.68 35.01
C TRP A 681 38.36 27.49 36.27
N SER A 682 37.76 27.12 37.41
CA SER A 682 37.99 27.80 38.69
C SER A 682 39.47 27.79 39.11
N ALA A 683 40.21 26.72 38.82
CA ALA A 683 41.62 26.57 39.15
C ALA A 683 42.56 27.51 38.37
N LEU A 684 42.07 28.18 37.32
CA LEU A 684 42.83 29.15 36.54
C LEU A 684 42.96 30.52 37.21
N PHE A 685 42.14 30.81 38.23
CA PHE A 685 42.01 32.13 38.84
C PHE A 685 42.53 32.13 40.28
N ASP A 686 43.01 33.29 40.71
CA ASP A 686 43.37 33.54 42.11
C ASP A 686 42.08 33.75 42.94
N PRO A 687 41.88 33.00 44.06
CA PRO A 687 40.71 33.13 44.92
C PRO A 687 40.51 34.53 45.53
N GLU A 688 41.58 35.30 45.73
CA GLU A 688 41.52 36.61 46.39
C GLU A 688 41.36 37.76 45.39
N GLN A 689 41.59 37.50 44.10
CA GLN A 689 41.62 38.51 43.05
C GLN A 689 40.23 38.77 42.46
N LYS A 690 39.89 40.06 42.27
CA LYS A 690 38.75 40.48 41.45
C LYS A 690 39.15 40.66 39.99
N TYR A 691 38.28 40.22 39.08
CA TYR A 691 38.50 40.27 37.64
C TYR A 691 37.46 41.17 36.99
N GLU A 692 37.80 42.44 36.81
CA GLU A 692 36.96 43.39 36.11
C GLU A 692 36.86 43.01 34.62
N GLN A 693 35.65 43.03 34.06
CA GLN A 693 35.35 42.78 32.63
C GLN A 693 35.40 41.31 32.17
N LEU A 694 35.54 40.33 33.07
CA LEU A 694 35.42 38.92 32.67
C LEU A 694 33.95 38.59 32.39
N GLN A 695 33.58 38.49 31.12
CA GLN A 695 32.22 38.13 30.72
C GLN A 695 31.95 36.63 30.89
N LEU A 696 30.72 36.28 31.26
CA LEU A 696 30.26 34.89 31.37
C LEU A 696 30.44 34.12 30.06
N SER A 697 30.31 34.78 28.91
CA SER A 697 30.58 34.21 27.58
C SER A 697 31.99 33.61 27.46
N SER A 698 32.98 34.14 28.19
CA SER A 698 34.34 33.58 28.22
C SER A 698 34.37 32.19 28.89
N PHE A 699 33.60 32.03 29.96
CA PHE A 699 33.42 30.75 30.64
C PHE A 699 32.59 29.77 29.78
N LEU A 700 31.50 30.23 29.16
CA LEU A 700 30.66 29.39 28.30
C LEU A 700 31.39 28.94 27.03
N LEU A 701 32.24 29.80 26.45
CA LEU A 701 33.10 29.45 25.34
C LEU A 701 34.15 28.39 25.72
N TYR A 702 34.69 28.45 26.94
CA TYR A 702 35.58 27.40 27.44
C TYR A 702 34.84 26.06 27.57
N LEU A 703 33.65 26.06 28.15
CA LEU A 703 32.82 24.85 28.30
C LEU A 703 32.27 24.30 26.97
N SER A 704 32.23 25.11 25.91
CA SER A 704 31.84 24.69 24.56
C SER A 704 32.89 23.78 23.90
N GLY A 705 34.07 23.60 24.49
CA GLY A 705 34.97 22.50 24.15
C GLY A 705 35.33 22.40 22.67
N LYS A 706 35.18 21.20 22.10
CA LYS A 706 35.53 20.90 20.70
C LYS A 706 34.64 21.57 19.65
N SER A 707 33.41 21.95 20.01
CA SER A 707 32.52 22.69 19.10
C SER A 707 32.95 24.14 18.90
N SER A 708 33.75 24.69 19.82
CA SER A 708 34.37 26.01 19.60
C SER A 708 35.46 25.93 18.53
N SER A 709 35.49 26.87 17.59
CA SER A 709 36.53 26.86 16.57
C SER A 709 37.89 27.06 17.22
N PHE A 710 38.94 26.43 16.66
CA PHE A 710 40.31 26.62 17.16
C PHE A 710 40.71 28.11 17.21
N LYS A 711 40.14 28.93 16.32
CA LYS A 711 40.35 30.38 16.28
C LYS A 711 39.70 31.08 17.47
N GLU A 712 38.45 30.77 17.80
CA GLU A 712 37.74 31.36 18.95
C GLU A 712 38.39 30.97 20.27
N TYR A 713 38.71 29.69 20.46
CA TYR A 713 39.39 29.21 21.66
C TYR A 713 40.77 29.85 21.84
N ASN A 714 41.56 30.00 20.78
CA ASN A 714 42.84 30.72 20.87
C ASN A 714 42.68 32.22 21.10
N SER A 715 41.60 32.82 20.61
CA SER A 715 41.28 34.23 20.87
C SER A 715 40.98 34.43 22.35
N LEU A 716 40.16 33.56 22.94
CA LEU A 716 39.92 33.52 24.40
C LEU A 716 41.22 33.34 25.16
N ARG A 717 42.03 32.33 24.82
CA ARG A 717 43.32 32.07 25.47
C ARG A 717 44.26 33.29 25.43
N THR A 718 44.33 33.97 24.28
CA THR A 718 45.17 35.17 24.10
C THR A 718 44.64 36.34 24.93
N PHE A 719 43.32 36.51 24.97
CA PHE A 719 42.66 37.52 25.80
C PHE A 719 42.93 37.28 27.29
N MET A 720 42.72 36.05 27.78
CA MET A 720 42.96 35.67 29.18
C MET A 720 44.42 35.86 29.59
N GLN A 721 45.37 35.49 28.72
CA GLN A 721 46.80 35.71 28.98
C GLN A 721 47.18 37.19 29.01
N ARG A 722 46.67 38.01 28.07
CA ARG A 722 47.04 39.43 27.98
C ARG A 722 46.40 40.28 29.07
N ARG A 723 45.13 40.02 29.40
CA ARG A 723 44.34 40.86 30.30
C ARG A 723 44.53 40.49 31.77
N TYR A 724 44.67 39.19 32.05
CA TYR A 724 44.65 38.65 33.41
C TYR A 724 45.87 37.78 33.74
N ASN A 725 46.82 37.62 32.82
CA ASN A 725 48.01 36.76 32.98
C ASN A 725 47.67 35.27 33.24
N ILE A 726 46.50 34.82 32.76
CA ILE A 726 46.03 33.44 32.92
C ILE A 726 46.48 32.59 31.74
N ASN A 727 47.18 31.48 32.02
CA ASN A 727 47.75 30.62 30.99
C ASN A 727 46.90 29.35 30.77
N MET A 728 46.03 29.39 29.77
CA MET A 728 45.17 28.25 29.42
C MET A 728 45.92 27.20 28.57
N LYS A 729 45.49 25.93 28.65
CA LYS A 729 45.98 24.84 27.79
C LYS A 729 45.78 25.17 26.31
N LYS A 730 46.68 24.71 25.45
CA LYS A 730 46.63 24.91 23.99
C LYS A 730 45.44 24.20 23.31
N THR A 731 45.01 23.09 23.88
CA THR A 731 43.87 22.32 23.39
C THR A 731 42.62 22.66 24.20
N PRO A 732 41.44 22.73 23.56
CA PRO A 732 40.17 22.86 24.28
C PRO A 732 39.90 21.63 25.15
N PRO A 733 39.00 21.74 26.14
CA PRO A 733 38.53 20.62 26.95
C PRO A 733 38.02 19.45 26.09
N GLU A 734 38.13 18.23 26.61
CA GLU A 734 37.63 17.03 25.92
C GLU A 734 36.10 16.98 25.86
N TYR A 735 35.45 17.59 26.84
CA TYR A 735 34.00 17.72 26.98
C TYR A 735 33.46 18.83 26.09
N ASP A 736 32.18 18.76 25.72
CA ASP A 736 31.52 19.72 24.86
C ASP A 736 30.07 19.96 25.32
N PHE A 737 29.82 21.17 25.82
CA PHE A 737 28.50 21.58 26.29
C PHE A 737 27.86 22.66 25.41
N SER A 738 28.38 22.89 24.21
CA SER A 738 27.93 23.98 23.31
C SER A 738 26.41 23.98 23.06
N GLN A 739 25.83 22.78 22.89
CA GLN A 739 24.41 22.63 22.61
C GLN A 739 23.51 22.90 23.83
N ILE A 740 24.03 22.71 25.04
CA ILE A 740 23.33 22.95 26.31
C ILE A 740 23.47 24.41 26.74
N LEU A 741 24.63 25.02 26.45
CA LEU A 741 24.97 26.37 26.89
C LEU A 741 24.51 27.46 25.93
N LYS A 742 23.98 27.12 24.75
CA LYS A 742 23.57 28.09 23.73
C LYS A 742 22.57 29.13 24.27
N ASP A 743 21.52 28.67 24.95
CA ASP A 743 20.49 29.57 25.49
C ASP A 743 21.02 30.38 26.68
N VAL A 744 21.92 29.79 27.47
CA VAL A 744 22.62 30.46 28.57
C VAL A 744 23.50 31.60 28.04
N ASP A 745 24.27 31.37 26.98
CA ASP A 745 25.15 32.38 26.39
C ASP A 745 24.36 33.51 25.75
N ASN A 746 23.26 33.18 25.06
CA ASN A 746 22.36 34.17 24.49
C ASN A 746 21.77 35.10 25.56
N LEU A 747 21.31 34.54 26.68
CA LEU A 747 20.64 35.30 27.75
C LEU A 747 21.62 36.02 28.70
N LEU A 748 22.68 35.32 29.11
CA LEU A 748 23.51 35.71 30.25
C LEU A 748 24.97 35.97 29.88
N GLY A 749 25.41 35.62 28.67
CA GLY A 749 26.82 35.66 28.28
C GLY A 749 27.49 37.02 28.44
N SER A 750 26.73 38.12 28.32
CA SER A 750 27.25 39.49 28.49
C SER A 750 27.44 39.93 29.95
N ILE A 751 26.99 39.14 30.94
CA ILE A 751 27.11 39.47 32.36
C ILE A 751 28.56 39.30 32.80
N THR A 752 29.06 40.22 33.63
CA THR A 752 30.43 40.20 34.16
C THR A 752 30.47 39.39 35.45
N ILE A 753 31.45 38.49 35.55
CA ILE A 753 31.73 37.70 36.75
C ILE A 753 32.92 38.34 37.47
N GLU A 754 32.66 39.13 38.52
CA GLU A 754 33.72 39.86 39.23
C GLU A 754 34.66 38.94 40.03
N LYS A 755 34.11 37.86 40.59
CA LYS A 755 34.85 36.85 41.37
C LYS A 755 34.60 35.45 40.81
N PRO A 756 35.39 35.02 39.82
CA PRO A 756 35.18 33.75 39.11
C PRO A 756 35.24 32.54 40.03
N VAL A 757 36.14 32.55 41.02
CA VAL A 757 36.29 31.46 41.99
C VAL A 757 35.05 31.34 42.89
N ASP A 758 34.52 32.45 43.41
CA ASP A 758 33.29 32.45 44.24
C ASP A 758 32.07 32.02 43.41
N PHE A 759 31.96 32.51 42.18
CA PHE A 759 30.93 32.09 41.24
C PHE A 759 31.00 30.58 40.94
N CYS A 760 32.19 30.05 40.62
CA CYS A 760 32.36 28.63 40.35
C CYS A 760 32.06 27.76 41.57
N LYS A 761 32.44 28.20 42.78
CA LYS A 761 32.07 27.52 44.03
C LYS A 761 30.56 27.47 44.23
N LEU A 762 29.85 28.58 43.99
CA LEU A 762 28.39 28.66 44.10
C LEU A 762 27.69 27.83 43.02
N LEU A 763 28.21 27.80 41.79
CA LEU A 763 27.70 26.96 40.72
C LEU A 763 27.93 25.48 41.01
N CYS A 764 29.13 25.07 41.43
CA CYS A 764 29.42 23.70 41.89
C CYS A 764 28.49 23.32 43.03
N LYS A 765 28.34 24.20 44.04
CA LYS A 765 27.41 23.98 45.15
C LYS A 765 25.99 23.78 44.65
N SER A 766 25.51 24.61 43.72
CA SER A 766 24.16 24.48 43.16
C SER A 766 23.98 23.19 42.35
N ILE A 767 25.04 22.69 41.70
CA ILE A 767 25.04 21.40 40.98
C ILE A 767 25.07 20.20 41.95
N THR A 768 25.58 20.37 43.18
CA THR A 768 25.72 19.29 44.17
C THR A 768 24.70 19.33 45.32
N GLU A 769 24.14 20.49 45.65
CA GLU A 769 23.29 20.76 46.83
C GLU A 769 22.17 21.77 46.47
N GLY A 770 20.88 21.42 46.62
CA GLY A 770 19.77 22.40 46.67
C GLY A 770 18.41 22.01 46.07
N GLU A 771 17.39 22.87 46.26
CA GLU A 771 16.01 22.81 45.69
C GLU A 771 15.94 22.98 44.15
N GLY A 772 17.08 22.93 43.46
CA GLY A 772 17.22 23.00 42.01
C GLY A 772 18.43 22.20 41.51
N ASP A 773 18.76 21.10 42.21
CA ASP A 773 19.86 20.20 41.82
C ASP A 773 19.57 19.54 40.47
N ILE A 774 20.63 19.30 39.69
CA ILE A 774 20.64 18.33 38.59
C ILE A 774 20.04 16.97 39.04
N GLN A 775 20.20 16.56 40.32
CA GLN A 775 19.56 15.37 40.91
C GLN A 775 18.03 15.38 40.85
N ASN A 776 17.39 16.55 40.86
CA ASN A 776 15.93 16.65 40.83
C ASN A 776 15.36 16.57 39.40
N ILE A 777 16.20 16.57 38.36
CA ILE A 777 15.74 16.40 36.97
C ILE A 777 15.47 14.95 36.63
N TRP A 778 16.33 14.05 37.09
CA TRP A 778 16.25 12.64 36.74
C TRP A 778 16.02 11.81 38.00
N THR A 779 14.83 12.02 38.57
CA THR A 779 14.33 11.33 39.76
C THR A 779 13.66 10.01 39.40
N ASP A 780 13.35 9.17 40.38
CA ASP A 780 12.53 7.97 40.18
C ASP A 780 11.16 8.30 39.55
N THR A 781 10.59 9.47 39.88
CA THR A 781 9.33 9.96 39.29
C THR A 781 9.49 10.31 37.81
N GLU A 782 10.53 11.05 37.44
CA GLU A 782 10.81 11.40 36.03
C GLU A 782 11.16 10.15 35.22
N ARG A 783 11.95 9.23 35.79
CA ARG A 783 12.24 7.92 35.20
C ARG A 783 10.95 7.12 34.95
N TYR A 784 10.00 7.15 35.88
CA TYR A 784 8.70 6.51 35.74
C TYR A 784 7.85 7.17 34.63
N GLU A 785 7.80 8.50 34.57
CA GLU A 785 7.07 9.21 33.52
C GLU A 785 7.69 9.02 32.13
N SER A 786 9.02 9.01 32.01
CA SER A 786 9.73 8.63 30.78
C SER A 786 9.38 7.20 30.36
N LYS A 787 9.42 6.25 31.30
CA LYS A 787 9.01 4.86 31.04
C LYS A 787 7.59 4.79 30.48
N LYS A 788 6.67 5.56 31.05
CA LYS A 788 5.27 5.65 30.62
C LYS A 788 5.13 6.26 29.23
N ARG A 789 5.83 7.37 28.94
CA ARG A 789 5.83 8.00 27.61
C ARG A 789 6.36 7.05 26.53
N ILE A 790 7.50 6.40 26.79
CA ILE A 790 8.12 5.43 25.88
C ILE A 790 7.15 4.26 25.62
N ASN A 791 6.60 3.67 26.68
CA ASN A 791 5.67 2.55 26.54
C ASN A 791 4.40 2.94 25.77
N MET A 792 3.82 4.11 26.07
CA MET A 792 2.65 4.63 25.34
C MET A 792 2.97 4.86 23.86
N TYR A 793 4.15 5.42 23.56
CA TYR A 793 4.61 5.60 22.18
C TYR A 793 4.73 4.26 21.45
N LEU A 794 5.38 3.28 22.09
CA LEU A 794 5.57 1.93 21.56
C LEU A 794 4.24 1.21 21.31
N GLU A 795 3.25 1.35 22.19
CA GLU A 795 1.92 0.76 21.99
C GLU A 795 1.17 1.38 20.80
N ILE A 796 1.30 2.69 20.60
CA ILE A 796 0.62 3.42 19.52
C ILE A 796 1.21 3.09 18.14
N LYS A 797 2.51 2.79 18.07
CA LYS A 797 3.24 2.63 16.80
C LYS A 797 3.16 1.23 16.19
N ILE A 798 2.58 0.26 16.88
CA ILE A 798 2.35 -1.06 16.31
C ILE A 798 1.17 -0.99 15.33
N SER A 799 1.44 -1.31 14.07
CA SER A 799 0.38 -1.52 13.09
C SER A 799 -0.26 -2.89 13.28
N TYR A 800 -1.58 -2.95 13.11
CA TYR A 800 -2.34 -4.21 13.03
C TYR A 800 -1.71 -5.20 12.02
N TYR A 801 -1.19 -4.69 10.90
CA TYR A 801 -0.61 -5.51 9.84
C TYR A 801 0.71 -6.19 10.24
N ASN A 802 1.45 -5.64 11.22
CA ASN A 802 2.65 -6.27 11.76
C ASN A 802 2.32 -7.56 12.52
N GLN A 803 1.10 -7.65 13.08
CA GLN A 803 0.65 -8.75 13.93
C GLN A 803 0.03 -9.89 13.11
N THR A 804 -0.65 -9.55 12.02
CA THR A 804 -1.50 -10.52 11.29
C THR A 804 -0.90 -11.04 9.99
N GLY A 805 0.12 -10.34 9.47
CA GLY A 805 0.67 -10.55 8.13
C GLY A 805 -0.40 -10.40 7.03
N CYS A 806 -0.05 -10.81 5.81
CA CYS A 806 -0.98 -10.81 4.69
C CYS A 806 -2.25 -11.64 5.01
N SER A 807 -3.42 -11.11 4.62
CA SER A 807 -4.70 -11.80 4.82
C SER A 807 -4.94 -12.98 3.86
N ALA A 808 -4.17 -13.07 2.77
CA ALA A 808 -4.33 -14.11 1.76
C ALA A 808 -3.94 -15.50 2.28
N ARG A 809 -4.64 -16.52 1.78
CA ARG A 809 -4.40 -17.93 2.08
C ARG A 809 -4.19 -18.73 0.81
N CYS A 810 -3.32 -19.73 0.87
CA CYS A 810 -3.08 -20.66 -0.21
C CYS A 810 -4.41 -21.34 -0.57
N PRO A 811 -4.87 -21.30 -1.82
CA PRO A 811 -6.20 -21.78 -2.18
C PRO A 811 -6.35 -23.30 -2.18
N LEU A 812 -5.28 -24.06 -1.86
CA LEU A 812 -5.32 -25.52 -1.76
C LEU A 812 -5.30 -26.01 -0.31
N CYS A 813 -4.25 -25.65 0.42
CA CYS A 813 -4.07 -26.08 1.80
C CYS A 813 -4.50 -25.04 2.84
N SER A 814 -4.94 -23.85 2.41
CA SER A 814 -5.30 -22.72 3.26
C SER A 814 -4.18 -22.15 4.13
N SER A 815 -2.91 -22.51 3.86
CA SER A 815 -1.74 -21.93 4.52
C SER A 815 -1.69 -20.41 4.33
N LYS A 816 -1.41 -19.66 5.41
CA LYS A 816 -1.29 -18.19 5.38
C LYS A 816 -0.12 -17.74 4.51
N CYS A 817 -0.30 -16.64 3.77
CA CYS A 817 0.79 -16.00 3.03
C CYS A 817 1.91 -15.53 3.97
N GLU A 818 3.16 -15.73 3.56
CA GLU A 818 4.35 -15.38 4.34
C GLU A 818 4.80 -13.93 4.17
N LEU A 819 4.27 -13.21 3.19
CA LEU A 819 4.64 -11.82 2.91
C LEU A 819 3.91 -10.82 3.85
N PRO A 820 4.50 -9.64 4.09
CA PRO A 820 3.84 -8.56 4.83
C PRO A 820 2.57 -8.09 4.11
N ASP A 821 1.62 -7.46 4.83
CA ASP A 821 0.37 -6.94 4.24
C ASP A 821 0.59 -5.52 3.67
N ASP A 822 1.38 -5.42 2.60
CA ASP A 822 1.81 -4.17 1.95
C ASP A 822 1.21 -3.96 0.55
N ASP A 823 0.05 -4.58 0.28
CA ASP A 823 -0.59 -4.63 -1.05
C ASP A 823 0.31 -5.31 -2.12
N HIS A 824 1.16 -6.25 -1.71
CA HIS A 824 1.96 -7.03 -2.64
C HIS A 824 1.12 -7.74 -3.71
N THR A 825 1.63 -7.69 -4.95
CA THR A 825 0.92 -8.18 -6.13
C THR A 825 0.96 -9.70 -6.28
N GLN A 826 1.86 -10.37 -5.55
CA GLN A 826 2.04 -11.82 -5.56
C GLN A 826 2.11 -12.38 -4.15
N HIS A 827 1.30 -13.38 -3.82
CA HIS A 827 1.35 -14.08 -2.53
C HIS A 827 2.28 -15.28 -2.60
N GLN A 828 2.94 -15.56 -1.48
CA GLN A 828 3.92 -16.63 -1.36
C GLN A 828 3.72 -17.41 -0.08
N VAL A 829 3.91 -18.72 -0.18
CA VAL A 829 4.09 -19.64 0.95
C VAL A 829 5.23 -20.58 0.59
N THR A 830 6.16 -20.81 1.50
CA THR A 830 7.27 -21.75 1.33
C THR A 830 7.00 -23.06 2.07
N LYS A 831 6.22 -23.03 3.16
CA LYS A 831 5.85 -24.22 3.94
C LYS A 831 4.35 -24.50 3.85
N HIS A 832 3.99 -25.43 2.95
CA HIS A 832 2.60 -25.79 2.70
C HIS A 832 2.11 -26.89 3.64
N LEU A 833 0.88 -26.74 4.15
CA LEU A 833 0.25 -27.69 5.07
C LEU A 833 -0.54 -28.80 4.33
N LEU A 834 -0.98 -29.81 5.08
CA LEU A 834 -1.96 -30.78 4.60
C LEU A 834 -3.33 -30.10 4.42
N PRO A 835 -4.00 -30.22 3.25
CA PRO A 835 -5.34 -29.71 3.05
C PRO A 835 -6.36 -30.23 4.08
N ALA A 836 -6.16 -31.46 4.56
CA ALA A 836 -7.01 -32.08 5.59
C ALA A 836 -7.04 -31.31 6.92
N PHE A 837 -5.99 -30.55 7.28
CA PHE A 837 -6.00 -29.72 8.49
C PHE A 837 -7.09 -28.65 8.48
N HIS A 838 -7.56 -28.24 7.30
CA HIS A 838 -8.64 -27.28 7.11
C HIS A 838 -9.94 -27.94 6.62
N GLY A 839 -10.03 -29.28 6.74
CA GLY A 839 -11.24 -30.03 6.41
C GLY A 839 -11.42 -30.37 4.93
N PHE A 840 -10.39 -30.20 4.09
CA PHE A 840 -10.46 -30.61 2.69
C PHE A 840 -10.50 -32.15 2.61
N ARG A 841 -11.54 -32.67 1.94
CA ARG A 841 -11.87 -34.09 1.89
C ARG A 841 -12.46 -34.50 0.55
N GLY A 842 -12.35 -35.79 0.23
CA GLY A 842 -13.04 -36.39 -0.90
C GLY A 842 -14.55 -36.19 -0.80
N LYS A 843 -15.19 -35.71 -1.88
CA LYS A 843 -16.62 -35.37 -1.88
C LYS A 843 -17.53 -36.56 -1.61
N GLU A 844 -17.14 -37.74 -2.10
CA GLU A 844 -17.94 -38.97 -2.00
C GLU A 844 -17.56 -39.81 -0.78
N THR A 845 -16.27 -40.00 -0.56
CA THR A 845 -15.76 -40.86 0.53
C THR A 845 -15.69 -40.17 1.88
N ARG A 846 -15.68 -38.82 1.89
CA ARG A 846 -15.35 -37.99 3.06
C ARG A 846 -13.96 -38.25 3.65
N HIS A 847 -13.10 -38.96 2.92
CA HIS A 847 -11.72 -39.22 3.35
C HIS A 847 -10.89 -37.93 3.32
N PRO A 848 -10.04 -37.67 4.32
CA PRO A 848 -9.12 -36.54 4.35
C PRO A 848 -8.09 -36.60 3.21
N THR A 849 -7.65 -35.44 2.72
CA THR A 849 -6.54 -35.35 1.76
C THR A 849 -5.20 -35.24 2.49
N LEU A 850 -4.49 -36.37 2.57
CA LEU A 850 -3.25 -36.55 3.36
C LEU A 850 -1.96 -36.35 2.56
N ILE A 851 -2.03 -35.57 1.49
CA ILE A 851 -0.91 -35.22 0.62
C ILE A 851 -0.65 -33.73 0.78
N VAL A 852 0.59 -33.33 1.04
CA VAL A 852 0.97 -31.91 1.12
C VAL A 852 0.73 -31.28 -0.25
N CYS A 853 0.17 -30.07 -0.27
CA CYS A 853 -0.32 -29.48 -1.53
C CYS A 853 0.77 -29.01 -2.50
N THR A 854 2.03 -29.36 -2.28
CA THR A 854 3.15 -29.16 -3.20
C THR A 854 3.83 -30.48 -3.59
N GLU A 855 3.39 -31.63 -3.05
CA GLU A 855 3.83 -32.96 -3.52
C GLU A 855 3.26 -33.20 -4.92
N ASP A 856 4.04 -33.82 -5.80
CA ASP A 856 3.64 -34.10 -7.19
C ASP A 856 2.36 -34.96 -7.27
N GLU A 857 2.17 -35.86 -6.31
CA GLU A 857 0.98 -36.71 -6.17
C GLU A 857 -0.29 -35.92 -5.83
N ALA A 858 -0.18 -34.71 -5.29
CA ALA A 858 -1.32 -33.80 -5.09
C ALA A 858 -1.76 -33.12 -6.39
N HIS A 859 -1.03 -33.32 -7.49
CA HIS A 859 -1.11 -32.53 -8.72
C HIS A 859 -1.32 -33.40 -9.96
N ASP A 860 -2.40 -34.19 -9.98
CA ASP A 860 -3.02 -34.62 -11.23
C ASP A 860 -3.58 -33.36 -11.95
N LEU A 861 -2.78 -32.76 -12.85
CA LEU A 861 -3.10 -31.65 -13.80
C LEU A 861 -4.56 -31.13 -13.71
N PRO A 862 -4.86 -30.04 -12.96
CA PRO A 862 -4.91 -28.69 -13.53
C PRO A 862 -4.67 -27.57 -12.49
N LEU A 863 -3.74 -27.76 -11.53
CA LEU A 863 -3.54 -26.77 -10.45
C LEU A 863 -3.17 -25.38 -10.98
N THR A 864 -2.22 -25.30 -11.92
CA THR A 864 -1.81 -24.03 -12.51
C THR A 864 -2.99 -23.34 -13.21
N GLU A 865 -3.91 -24.09 -13.83
CA GLU A 865 -5.12 -23.54 -14.44
C GLU A 865 -6.15 -23.07 -13.40
N PHE A 866 -6.30 -23.79 -12.29
CA PHE A 866 -7.12 -23.39 -11.15
C PHE A 866 -6.62 -22.10 -10.51
N LEU A 867 -5.30 -21.99 -10.27
CA LEU A 867 -4.67 -20.78 -9.75
C LEU A 867 -4.77 -19.62 -10.74
N LEU A 868 -4.45 -19.82 -12.03
CA LEU A 868 -4.56 -18.79 -13.07
C LEU A 868 -5.98 -18.21 -13.17
N LYS A 869 -7.00 -19.05 -12.98
CA LYS A 869 -8.41 -18.67 -13.12
C LYS A 869 -8.98 -18.00 -11.87
N TYR A 870 -8.66 -18.51 -10.68
CA TYR A 870 -9.34 -18.12 -9.45
C TYR A 870 -8.44 -17.38 -8.46
N ASN A 871 -7.12 -17.60 -8.50
CA ASN A 871 -6.15 -17.07 -7.53
C ASN A 871 -4.83 -16.66 -8.22
N PRO A 872 -4.86 -15.75 -9.23
CA PRO A 872 -3.71 -15.48 -10.09
C PRO A 872 -2.54 -14.80 -9.35
N SER A 873 -2.81 -14.15 -8.22
CA SER A 873 -1.78 -13.57 -7.35
C SER A 873 -0.92 -14.64 -6.66
N TRP A 874 -1.28 -15.92 -6.69
CA TRP A 874 -0.47 -17.02 -6.17
C TRP A 874 0.51 -17.61 -7.20
N LEU A 875 0.71 -16.92 -8.33
CA LEU A 875 1.58 -17.36 -9.41
C LEU A 875 2.84 -16.48 -9.52
N PRO A 876 4.03 -17.08 -9.69
CA PRO A 876 4.29 -18.52 -9.84
C PRO A 876 4.06 -19.30 -8.53
N PHE A 877 3.32 -20.41 -8.61
CA PHE A 877 3.14 -21.29 -7.46
C PHE A 877 4.39 -22.15 -7.31
N PRO A 878 5.02 -22.21 -6.13
CA PRO A 878 6.24 -22.97 -5.95
C PRO A 878 5.96 -24.45 -6.23
N ARG A 879 6.53 -24.97 -7.32
CA ARG A 879 6.64 -26.41 -7.59
C ARG A 879 7.97 -26.94 -7.06
N SER A 880 8.34 -26.54 -5.86
CA SER A 880 9.43 -27.20 -5.14
C SER A 880 8.81 -28.38 -4.43
N GLU A 881 9.23 -29.61 -4.77
CA GLU A 881 8.89 -30.78 -3.97
C GLU A 881 9.18 -30.45 -2.50
N PRO A 882 8.21 -30.61 -1.60
CA PRO A 882 8.45 -30.39 -0.19
C PRO A 882 9.53 -31.38 0.26
N SER A 883 10.45 -30.95 1.14
CA SER A 883 11.49 -31.85 1.63
C SER A 883 10.87 -33.06 2.34
N ASP A 884 11.54 -34.22 2.27
CA ASP A 884 11.12 -35.43 2.98
C ASP A 884 10.90 -35.17 4.48
N GLU A 885 11.72 -34.29 5.07
CA GLU A 885 11.56 -33.83 6.45
C GLU A 885 10.22 -33.12 6.67
N HIS A 886 9.85 -32.20 5.77
CA HIS A 886 8.59 -31.47 5.85
C HIS A 886 7.38 -32.39 5.72
N ILE A 887 7.40 -33.31 4.74
CA ILE A 887 6.35 -34.33 4.55
C ILE A 887 6.22 -35.19 5.83
N THR A 888 7.35 -35.66 6.35
CA THR A 888 7.40 -36.48 7.57
C THR A 888 6.78 -35.75 8.76
N LYS A 889 7.12 -34.48 8.99
CA LYS A 889 6.53 -33.65 10.05
C LYS A 889 5.02 -33.50 9.88
N MET A 890 4.55 -33.15 8.68
CA MET A 890 3.11 -32.97 8.42
C MET A 890 2.30 -34.24 8.69
N ARG A 891 2.82 -35.40 8.28
CA ARG A 891 2.17 -36.70 8.49
C ARG A 891 2.19 -37.13 9.95
N ALA A 892 3.26 -36.83 10.70
CA ALA A 892 3.32 -37.04 12.14
C ALA A 892 2.30 -36.18 12.90
N ILE A 893 2.18 -34.90 12.54
CA ILE A 893 1.20 -33.99 13.12
C ILE A 893 -0.23 -34.47 12.82
N TRP A 894 -0.51 -34.88 11.58
CA TRP A 894 -1.79 -35.48 11.22
C TRP A 894 -2.08 -36.70 12.08
N TYR A 895 -1.15 -37.64 12.21
CA TYR A 895 -1.36 -38.85 13.00
C TYR A 895 -1.77 -38.53 14.45
N LYS A 896 -1.19 -37.49 15.05
CA LYS A 896 -1.54 -37.04 16.41
C LYS A 896 -2.88 -36.31 16.51
N LEU A 897 -3.30 -35.59 15.46
CA LEU A 897 -4.52 -34.76 15.47
C LEU A 897 -5.71 -35.36 14.73
N LYS A 898 -5.54 -36.51 14.05
CA LYS A 898 -6.54 -37.06 13.11
C LYS A 898 -7.92 -37.25 13.71
N ASP A 899 -8.02 -37.76 14.94
CA ASP A 899 -9.31 -38.03 15.57
C ASP A 899 -10.08 -36.73 15.86
N GLU A 900 -9.38 -35.70 16.35
CA GLU A 900 -9.97 -34.39 16.62
C GLU A 900 -10.38 -33.69 15.31
N LEU A 901 -9.51 -33.71 14.31
CA LEU A 901 -9.74 -33.02 13.03
C LEU A 901 -10.83 -33.72 12.21
N CYS A 902 -10.86 -35.05 12.20
CA CYS A 902 -11.92 -35.82 11.55
C CYS A 902 -13.28 -35.53 12.18
N LYS A 903 -13.35 -35.44 13.52
CA LYS A 903 -14.57 -35.06 14.22
C LYS A 903 -14.97 -33.60 13.93
N LYS A 904 -14.01 -32.66 13.99
CA LYS A 904 -14.24 -31.22 13.78
C LYS A 904 -14.78 -30.91 12.39
N HIS A 905 -14.27 -31.61 11.37
CA HIS A 905 -14.60 -31.32 9.97
C HIS A 905 -15.54 -32.33 9.31
N ASP A 906 -16.08 -33.33 10.03
CA ASP A 906 -16.93 -34.40 9.46
C ASP A 906 -16.20 -35.18 8.33
N MET A 907 -15.01 -35.68 8.66
CA MET A 907 -14.19 -36.57 7.80
C MET A 907 -14.19 -38.00 8.33
N VAL A 908 -14.02 -38.96 7.43
CA VAL A 908 -13.83 -40.38 7.77
C VAL A 908 -12.35 -40.70 7.71
N ASP A 909 -11.74 -41.07 8.84
CA ASP A 909 -10.32 -41.43 8.89
C ASP A 909 -10.02 -42.62 7.96
N ASN A 910 -9.09 -42.43 7.03
CA ASN A 910 -8.56 -43.46 6.16
C ASN A 910 -7.02 -43.49 6.19
N THR A 911 -6.42 -42.98 7.27
CA THR A 911 -4.97 -42.97 7.47
C THR A 911 -4.43 -44.40 7.43
N ASP A 912 -3.36 -44.61 6.66
CA ASP A 912 -2.71 -45.92 6.55
C ASP A 912 -2.22 -46.40 7.94
N PRO A 913 -2.60 -47.60 8.40
CA PRO A 913 -2.19 -48.12 9.71
C PRO A 913 -0.67 -48.14 9.92
N SER A 914 0.13 -48.24 8.86
CA SER A 914 1.59 -48.19 8.95
C SER A 914 2.13 -46.82 9.40
N TRP A 915 1.33 -45.76 9.34
CA TRP A 915 1.71 -44.42 9.83
C TRP A 915 1.92 -44.38 11.34
N GLU A 916 1.29 -45.28 12.09
CA GLU A 916 1.54 -45.43 13.53
C GLU A 916 3.02 -45.75 13.80
N PHE A 917 3.54 -46.76 13.11
CA PHE A 917 4.94 -47.17 13.24
C PHE A 917 5.92 -46.17 12.61
N ARG A 918 5.52 -45.51 11.52
CA ARG A 918 6.40 -44.58 10.78
C ARG A 918 6.49 -43.20 11.42
N TYR A 919 5.41 -42.71 12.02
CA TYR A 919 5.29 -41.33 12.46
C TYR A 919 4.78 -41.16 13.89
N GLY A 920 4.11 -42.16 14.47
CA GLY A 920 3.48 -42.07 15.79
C GLY A 920 4.45 -41.78 16.94
N GLY A 921 5.72 -42.17 16.81
CA GLY A 921 6.79 -41.91 17.79
C GLY A 921 7.55 -40.59 17.61
N LEU A 922 7.27 -39.81 16.56
CA LEU A 922 8.03 -38.58 16.26
C LEU A 922 7.61 -37.38 17.12
N ILE A 923 6.43 -37.46 17.73
CA ILE A 923 5.90 -36.44 18.64
C ILE A 923 5.57 -37.19 19.95
N PRO A 924 6.20 -36.85 21.09
CA PRO A 924 5.85 -37.42 22.39
C PRO A 924 4.35 -37.24 22.68
N GLU A 925 3.79 -38.10 23.55
CA GLU A 925 2.42 -37.91 24.04
C GLU A 925 2.24 -36.61 24.84
#